data_AF-A0A919MZ40-F1
#
_entry.id   AF-A0A919MZ40-F1
#
_cell.length_a   1.000
_cell.length_b   1.000
_cell.length_c   1.000
_cell.angle_alpha   90.00
_cell.angle_beta   90.00
_cell.angle_gamma   90.00
#
_symmetry.space_group_name_H-M   'P 1'
#
loop_
_entity.id
_entity.type
_entity.pdbx_description
1 polymer ?
#
loop_
_entity_poly.entity_id
_entity_poly.type
_entity_poly.pdbx_seq_one_letter_code
_entity_poly.pdbx_strand_id
1 'polypeptide(L)'
;MADPKRFRPVAAALVRRVRRGGPSEALVLAIRALAWAERARLADGEAKRLLDEAVRLARRHGLDQALADVLMSRAAVNQELGRLGAAHRDLDVAADTVAPDRLAELTFQRAVLDQNVGRSAAAAAAYRNLLARRCVPQRIRAIAANNLAIIEVLRGRHTEGMRRLHEAANHAGEVGPALVAMVAETRAWATVQAGRLAEGLRLFEESARAFQAAGLPLGEQYVEYADALIDLRLVPEAAEAARLAAAVFRQNEVPLMGAEAELRVAQLAMLTGDLDEAQRTAAAAVHSFARQGRAAWKARAALVDLEIRTMAHPPSVADLRHARRVCRALEAAGISATTVHAHLLAGRVAASVGRTAVAVSLFRRAADLARGSPILIRLRGRLAAALAARLLGRADEVLAHCRTGLDDLSRHRIALPSAELRALASGHGTELGQLGLEVTMNRGGARQVLAWMERTRAAALLPVEPSDLGHLQDQLDELRAVHAELGGLGQHGGHTGEVLGTLLTRQVAIEGRIRRATWRSSFAADRAHVTAVPARLRDSLGGRVLVEYGMLGDELVAVAVESRRSRVVRLGPVGAVLDQTRALFFALRRLTQPRSESSWHAARLSADLRLDRLRAMLLAPLCLPGDAELVVVPAGDLHSTPWSALHDAPVSLAPSARLWARSLEATTGTARNHSTVLVAGPDLPGATAEIARLRRLYPQAVALTPPASTAGAVLRLLDGADLAHLACHGQLRADNPLFSSLSLSDGPLTLQELETRAVAPHRLVLASCESGADVSYAGDEVLGFVSAVLARGTAGVVASVTAVPDVAAADLMVLLHERLRAGRTLARALFEARQGLDRQNPAAYVNWCTFTAYGAA
;
A
#
# COMPACT_ATOMS: atom_id res chain seq x y z
N MET A 1 9.21 -11.10 -34.63
CA MET A 1 8.63 -11.32 -33.29
C MET A 1 9.66 -11.73 -32.26
N ALA A 2 10.43 -12.81 -32.47
CA ALA A 2 11.39 -13.33 -31.49
C ALA A 2 12.45 -12.29 -31.05
N ASP A 3 12.94 -11.49 -32.00
CA ASP A 3 13.91 -10.43 -31.77
C ASP A 3 13.66 -9.27 -32.76
N PRO A 4 12.74 -8.35 -32.45
CA PRO A 4 12.38 -7.26 -33.36
C PRO A 4 13.55 -6.29 -33.57
N LYS A 5 14.43 -6.12 -32.57
CA LYS A 5 15.61 -5.27 -32.64
C LYS A 5 16.58 -5.75 -33.71
N ARG A 6 16.85 -7.06 -33.76
CA ARG A 6 17.73 -7.67 -34.76
C ARG A 6 17.11 -7.76 -36.16
N PHE A 7 15.86 -8.20 -36.27
CA PHE A 7 15.30 -8.60 -37.58
C PHE A 7 14.51 -7.52 -38.32
N ARG A 8 14.09 -6.44 -37.66
CA ARG A 8 13.38 -5.33 -38.35
C ARG A 8 14.22 -4.71 -39.48
N PRO A 9 15.50 -4.33 -39.28
CA PRO A 9 16.31 -3.73 -40.36
C PRO A 9 16.49 -4.68 -41.54
N VAL A 10 16.62 -5.99 -41.25
CA VAL A 10 16.74 -7.05 -42.25
C VAL A 10 15.47 -7.15 -43.10
N ALA A 11 14.29 -7.19 -42.47
CA ALA A 11 13.00 -7.22 -43.17
C ALA A 11 12.78 -5.97 -44.03
N ALA A 12 13.14 -4.78 -43.53
CA ALA A 12 13.04 -3.54 -44.28
C ALA A 12 13.98 -3.53 -45.51
N ALA A 13 15.21 -4.03 -45.36
CA ALA A 13 16.15 -4.18 -46.47
C ALA A 13 15.65 -5.19 -47.51
N LEU A 14 15.06 -6.31 -47.07
CA LEU A 14 14.40 -7.30 -47.93
C LEU A 14 13.28 -6.66 -48.76
N VAL A 15 12.37 -5.91 -48.14
CA VAL A 15 11.29 -5.20 -48.85
C VAL A 15 11.86 -4.27 -49.92
N ARG A 16 12.85 -3.44 -49.56
CA ARG A 16 13.50 -2.53 -50.53
C ARG A 16 14.13 -3.26 -51.71
N ARG A 17 14.82 -4.38 -51.43
CA ARG A 17 15.47 -5.20 -52.46
C ARG A 17 14.46 -5.84 -53.40
N VAL A 18 13.41 -6.48 -52.86
CA VAL A 18 12.42 -7.20 -53.66
C VAL A 18 11.53 -6.23 -54.46
N ARG A 19 11.28 -5.01 -53.96
CA ARG A 19 10.58 -3.96 -54.74
C ARG A 19 11.31 -3.55 -56.03
N ARG A 20 12.61 -3.79 -56.16
CA ARG A 20 13.41 -3.44 -57.36
C ARG A 20 13.34 -4.48 -58.49
N GLY A 21 12.36 -5.39 -58.47
CA GLY A 21 12.14 -6.36 -59.55
C GLY A 21 12.14 -7.83 -59.12
N GLY A 22 11.92 -8.13 -57.83
CA GLY A 22 11.77 -9.50 -57.36
C GLY A 22 10.33 -10.05 -57.52
N PRO A 23 10.13 -11.37 -57.32
CA PRO A 23 8.82 -12.01 -57.47
C PRO A 23 7.76 -11.42 -56.53
N SER A 24 6.51 -11.28 -57.01
CA SER A 24 5.40 -10.70 -56.23
C SER A 24 5.13 -11.43 -54.92
N GLU A 25 5.28 -12.76 -54.89
CA GLU A 25 5.12 -13.55 -53.67
C GLU A 25 6.21 -13.25 -52.63
N ALA A 26 7.47 -13.14 -53.06
CA ALA A 26 8.57 -12.75 -52.19
C ALA A 26 8.36 -11.35 -51.61
N LEU A 27 7.74 -10.44 -52.37
CA LEU A 27 7.41 -9.09 -51.90
C LEU A 27 6.34 -9.13 -50.81
N VAL A 28 5.27 -9.90 -51.04
CA VAL A 28 4.18 -10.10 -50.06
C VAL A 28 4.74 -10.66 -48.74
N LEU A 29 5.59 -11.69 -48.80
CA LEU A 29 6.19 -12.30 -47.61
C LEU A 29 7.18 -11.35 -46.91
N ALA A 30 7.98 -10.58 -47.64
CA ALA A 30 8.88 -9.58 -47.07
C ALA A 30 8.10 -8.46 -46.35
N ILE A 31 7.01 -7.97 -46.94
CA ILE A 31 6.14 -6.96 -46.32
C ILE A 31 5.49 -7.52 -45.06
N ARG A 32 5.00 -8.77 -45.10
CA ARG A 32 4.46 -9.45 -43.91
C ARG A 32 5.49 -9.57 -42.79
N ALA A 33 6.74 -9.90 -43.12
CA ALA A 33 7.81 -9.99 -42.13
C ALA A 33 8.12 -8.63 -41.48
N LEU A 34 8.15 -7.56 -42.28
CA LEU A 34 8.31 -6.19 -41.77
C LEU A 34 7.13 -5.79 -40.87
N ALA A 35 5.90 -6.07 -41.29
CA ALA A 35 4.70 -5.77 -40.49
C ALA A 35 4.72 -6.46 -39.12
N TRP A 36 5.20 -7.70 -39.02
CA TRP A 36 5.38 -8.39 -37.74
C TRP A 36 6.42 -7.75 -36.83
N ALA A 37 7.44 -7.11 -37.41
CA ALA A 37 8.44 -6.38 -36.66
C ALA A 37 7.90 -5.03 -36.14
N GLU A 38 7.04 -4.36 -36.92
CA GLU A 38 6.33 -3.15 -36.48
C GLU A 38 5.32 -3.46 -35.38
N ARG A 39 4.52 -4.53 -35.52
CA ARG A 39 3.59 -4.99 -34.46
C ARG A 39 4.31 -5.26 -33.14
N ALA A 40 5.48 -5.90 -33.18
CA ALA A 40 6.24 -6.19 -31.96
C ALA A 40 6.75 -4.94 -31.22
N ARG A 41 6.69 -3.77 -31.86
CA ARG A 41 7.04 -2.46 -31.28
C ARG A 41 5.80 -1.60 -31.02
N LEU A 42 4.60 -2.18 -31.06
CA LEU A 42 3.31 -1.51 -30.97
C LEU A 42 3.02 -0.50 -32.10
N ALA A 43 3.71 -0.57 -33.23
CA ALA A 43 3.43 0.27 -34.40
C ALA A 43 2.32 -0.36 -35.27
N ASP A 44 1.16 -0.63 -34.68
CA ASP A 44 0.08 -1.41 -35.30
C ASP A 44 -0.59 -0.70 -36.48
N GLY A 45 -0.66 0.64 -36.48
CA GLY A 45 -1.13 1.42 -37.62
C GLY A 45 -0.26 1.20 -38.87
N GLU A 46 1.06 1.22 -38.70
CA GLU A 46 2.03 0.96 -39.77
C GLU A 46 1.99 -0.51 -40.20
N ALA A 47 1.95 -1.45 -39.25
CA ALA A 47 1.80 -2.87 -39.53
C ALA A 47 0.53 -3.14 -40.35
N LYS A 48 -0.58 -2.47 -40.02
CA LYS A 48 -1.85 -2.58 -40.75
C LYS A 48 -1.73 -2.08 -42.18
N ARG A 49 -1.08 -0.93 -42.39
CA ARG A 49 -0.84 -0.35 -43.72
C ARG A 49 -0.04 -1.30 -44.61
N LEU A 50 1.03 -1.87 -44.07
CA LEU A 50 1.86 -2.88 -44.73
C LEU A 50 1.05 -4.13 -45.07
N LEU A 51 0.26 -4.65 -44.13
CA LEU A 51 -0.55 -5.85 -44.37
C LEU A 51 -1.68 -5.61 -45.37
N ASP A 52 -2.28 -4.42 -45.42
CA ASP A 52 -3.25 -4.06 -46.46
C ASP A 52 -2.63 -4.00 -47.85
N GLU A 53 -1.40 -3.50 -47.96
CA GLU A 53 -0.62 -3.57 -49.21
C GLU A 53 -0.38 -5.03 -49.61
N ALA A 54 0.08 -5.86 -48.68
CA ALA A 54 0.34 -7.27 -48.92
C ALA A 54 -0.92 -8.06 -49.35
N VAL A 55 -2.08 -7.79 -48.73
CA VAL A 55 -3.37 -8.40 -49.13
C VAL A 55 -3.77 -7.97 -50.54
N ARG A 56 -3.63 -6.68 -50.90
CA ARG A 56 -3.94 -6.19 -52.25
C ARG A 56 -3.04 -6.85 -53.29
N LEU A 57 -1.74 -6.97 -53.02
CA LEU A 57 -0.79 -7.62 -53.91
C LEU A 57 -1.08 -9.11 -54.07
N ALA A 58 -1.33 -9.82 -52.97
CA ALA A 58 -1.65 -11.25 -53.01
C ALA A 58 -2.92 -11.54 -53.82
N ARG A 59 -3.98 -10.75 -53.63
CA ARG A 59 -5.22 -10.86 -54.43
C ARG A 59 -5.00 -10.55 -55.91
N ARG A 60 -4.26 -9.47 -56.22
CA ARG A 60 -3.98 -9.06 -57.61
C ARG A 60 -3.26 -10.14 -58.39
N HIS A 61 -2.37 -10.88 -57.73
CA HIS A 61 -1.54 -11.91 -58.36
C HIS A 61 -2.03 -13.34 -58.12
N GLY A 62 -3.24 -13.54 -57.56
CA GLY A 62 -3.80 -14.88 -57.33
C GLY A 62 -2.99 -15.76 -56.37
N LEU A 63 -2.33 -15.16 -55.38
CA LEU A 63 -1.44 -15.85 -54.44
C LEU A 63 -2.21 -16.36 -53.22
N ASP A 64 -3.03 -17.40 -53.37
CA ASP A 64 -3.99 -17.82 -52.34
C ASP A 64 -3.35 -18.24 -51.01
N GLN A 65 -2.24 -18.98 -51.07
CA GLN A 65 -1.51 -19.41 -49.86
C GLN A 65 -0.89 -18.23 -49.12
N ALA A 66 -0.22 -17.34 -49.84
CA ALA A 66 0.35 -16.12 -49.27
C ALA A 66 -0.76 -15.19 -48.73
N LEU A 67 -1.91 -15.14 -49.39
CA LEU A 67 -3.08 -14.37 -48.96
C LEU A 67 -3.59 -14.87 -47.61
N ALA A 68 -3.81 -16.18 -47.44
CA ALA A 68 -4.24 -16.75 -46.16
C ALA A 68 -3.27 -16.39 -45.02
N ASP A 69 -1.97 -16.48 -45.29
CA ASP A 69 -0.91 -16.18 -44.34
C ASP A 69 -0.84 -14.70 -43.91
N VAL A 70 -1.04 -13.79 -44.86
CA VAL A 70 -1.15 -12.36 -44.61
C VAL A 70 -2.45 -12.03 -43.87
N LEU A 71 -3.58 -12.64 -44.23
CA LEU A 71 -4.86 -12.44 -43.56
C LEU A 71 -4.80 -12.85 -42.10
N MET A 72 -4.20 -14.01 -41.77
CA MET A 72 -3.95 -14.40 -40.38
C MET A 72 -3.11 -13.36 -39.61
N SER A 73 -2.10 -12.78 -40.26
CA SER A 73 -1.24 -11.75 -39.65
C SER A 73 -2.00 -10.41 -39.49
N ARG A 74 -2.83 -10.06 -40.46
CA ARG A 74 -3.70 -8.88 -40.42
C ARG A 74 -4.80 -9.01 -39.39
N ALA A 75 -5.31 -10.21 -39.17
CA ALA A 75 -6.23 -10.50 -38.08
C ALA A 75 -5.60 -10.20 -36.73
N ALA A 76 -4.34 -10.59 -36.49
CA ALA A 76 -3.62 -10.26 -35.25
C ALA A 76 -3.50 -8.73 -35.05
N VAL A 77 -3.13 -7.96 -36.08
CA VAL A 77 -3.06 -6.48 -36.00
C VAL A 77 -4.44 -5.84 -35.84
N ASN A 78 -5.46 -6.36 -36.52
CA ASN A 78 -6.84 -5.90 -36.36
C ASN A 78 -7.34 -6.11 -34.92
N GLN A 79 -6.85 -7.13 -34.21
CA GLN A 79 -7.17 -7.31 -32.79
C GLN A 79 -6.60 -6.19 -31.93
N GLU A 80 -5.32 -5.84 -32.08
CA GLU A 80 -4.68 -4.73 -31.34
C GLU A 80 -5.38 -3.39 -31.60
N LEU A 81 -5.81 -3.18 -32.85
CA LEU A 81 -6.59 -2.01 -33.27
C LEU A 81 -8.06 -2.05 -32.80
N GLY A 82 -8.47 -3.04 -31.99
CA GLY A 82 -9.82 -3.18 -31.46
C GLY A 82 -10.88 -3.55 -32.51
N ARG A 83 -10.47 -3.97 -33.71
CA ARG A 83 -11.32 -4.30 -34.86
C ARG A 83 -11.63 -5.81 -34.89
N LEU A 84 -12.17 -6.35 -33.80
CA LEU A 84 -12.36 -7.79 -33.62
C LEU A 84 -13.24 -8.44 -34.70
N GLY A 85 -14.27 -7.72 -35.18
CA GLY A 85 -15.10 -8.20 -36.29
C GLY A 85 -14.37 -8.29 -37.63
N ALA A 86 -13.40 -7.41 -37.88
CA ALA A 86 -12.55 -7.49 -39.07
C ALA A 86 -11.53 -8.63 -38.95
N ALA A 87 -10.97 -8.83 -37.76
CA ALA A 87 -10.10 -9.98 -37.47
C ALA A 87 -10.83 -11.31 -37.69
N HIS A 88 -12.08 -11.42 -37.24
CA HIS A 88 -12.89 -12.62 -37.46
C HIS A 88 -13.07 -12.92 -38.96
N ARG A 89 -13.49 -11.93 -39.75
CA ARG A 89 -13.64 -12.08 -41.21
C ARG A 89 -12.34 -12.46 -41.91
N ASP A 90 -11.21 -11.86 -41.50
CA ASP A 90 -9.90 -12.21 -42.07
C ASP A 90 -9.55 -13.69 -41.80
N LEU A 91 -9.85 -14.20 -40.60
CA LEU A 91 -9.60 -15.60 -40.26
C LEU A 91 -10.57 -16.57 -40.95
N ASP A 92 -11.81 -16.16 -41.21
CA ASP A 92 -12.76 -16.99 -41.96
C ASP A 92 -12.35 -17.12 -43.42
N VAL A 93 -11.99 -16.01 -44.07
CA VAL A 93 -11.49 -16.05 -45.45
C VAL A 93 -10.17 -16.83 -45.55
N ALA A 94 -9.29 -16.70 -44.54
CA ALA A 94 -8.07 -17.50 -44.52
C ALA A 94 -8.35 -19.01 -44.39
N ALA A 95 -9.44 -19.41 -43.73
CA ALA A 95 -9.78 -20.82 -43.53
C ALA A 95 -10.10 -21.57 -44.82
N ASP A 96 -10.58 -20.85 -45.85
CA ASP A 96 -10.97 -21.44 -47.13
C ASP A 96 -9.76 -21.91 -47.96
N THR A 97 -8.60 -21.28 -47.77
CA THR A 97 -7.41 -21.50 -48.62
C THR A 97 -6.13 -21.84 -47.84
N VAL A 98 -6.16 -21.88 -46.51
CA VAL A 98 -4.99 -22.19 -45.68
C VAL A 98 -4.43 -23.58 -45.96
N ALA A 99 -3.11 -23.68 -46.14
CA ALA A 99 -2.45 -24.97 -46.29
C ALA A 99 -2.58 -25.86 -45.03
N PRO A 100 -2.62 -27.21 -45.19
CA PRO A 100 -2.75 -28.14 -44.07
C PRO A 100 -1.70 -27.99 -42.96
N ASP A 101 -0.45 -27.67 -43.32
CA ASP A 101 0.67 -27.44 -42.39
C ASP A 101 0.54 -26.12 -41.59
N ARG A 102 -0.33 -25.21 -42.05
CA ARG A 102 -0.61 -23.91 -41.42
C ARG A 102 -1.90 -23.91 -40.57
N LEU A 103 -2.66 -25.00 -40.55
CA LEU A 103 -3.90 -25.14 -39.76
C LEU A 103 -3.69 -24.89 -38.25
N ALA A 104 -2.51 -25.21 -37.72
CA ALA A 104 -2.17 -24.92 -36.33
C ALA A 104 -2.11 -23.40 -36.04
N GLU A 105 -1.57 -22.60 -36.97
CA GLU A 105 -1.53 -21.14 -36.83
C GLU A 105 -2.94 -20.55 -36.93
N LEU A 106 -3.77 -21.02 -37.87
CA LEU A 106 -5.17 -20.56 -37.96
C LEU A 106 -5.95 -20.86 -36.67
N THR A 107 -5.81 -22.08 -36.15
CA THR A 107 -6.45 -22.50 -34.89
C THR A 107 -5.96 -21.62 -33.73
N PHE A 108 -4.67 -21.33 -33.68
CA PHE A 108 -4.08 -20.45 -32.67
C PHE A 108 -4.63 -19.01 -32.76
N GLN A 109 -4.67 -18.41 -33.95
CA GLN A 109 -5.20 -17.05 -34.13
C GLN A 109 -6.69 -16.95 -33.76
N ARG A 110 -7.49 -17.98 -34.07
CA ARG A 110 -8.89 -18.06 -33.62
C ARG A 110 -9.00 -18.18 -32.09
N ALA A 111 -8.13 -18.96 -31.45
CA ALA A 111 -8.10 -19.08 -30.00
C ALA A 111 -7.76 -17.76 -29.30
N VAL A 112 -6.80 -17.00 -29.84
CA VAL A 112 -6.46 -15.65 -29.34
C VAL A 112 -7.64 -14.68 -29.50
N LEU A 113 -8.32 -14.70 -30.64
CA LEU A 113 -9.52 -13.90 -30.86
C LEU A 113 -10.64 -14.26 -29.88
N ASP A 114 -10.90 -15.55 -29.66
CA ASP A 114 -11.89 -16.02 -28.70
C ASP A 114 -11.56 -15.54 -27.29
N GLN A 115 -10.29 -15.60 -26.89
CA GLN A 115 -9.84 -15.07 -25.60
C GLN A 115 -10.09 -13.55 -25.49
N ASN A 116 -9.71 -12.78 -26.50
CA ASN A 116 -9.86 -11.31 -26.51
C ASN A 116 -11.33 -10.85 -26.49
N VAL A 117 -12.24 -11.63 -27.10
CA VAL A 117 -13.70 -11.40 -27.06
C VAL A 117 -14.30 -11.83 -25.71
N GLY A 118 -13.60 -12.67 -24.94
CA GLY A 118 -14.05 -13.19 -23.63
C GLY A 118 -14.68 -14.59 -23.68
N ARG A 119 -14.53 -15.33 -24.79
CA ARG A 119 -14.94 -16.74 -24.94
C ARG A 119 -13.87 -17.69 -24.39
N SER A 120 -13.49 -17.50 -23.12
CA SER A 120 -12.35 -18.18 -22.47
C SER A 120 -12.46 -19.71 -22.46
N ALA A 121 -13.67 -20.28 -22.45
CA ALA A 121 -13.85 -21.73 -22.52
C ALA A 121 -13.46 -22.32 -23.88
N ALA A 122 -13.88 -21.66 -24.96
CA ALA A 122 -13.52 -22.05 -26.33
C ALA A 122 -12.01 -21.88 -26.56
N ALA A 123 -11.46 -20.74 -26.16
CA ALA A 123 -10.02 -20.48 -26.23
C ALA A 123 -9.20 -21.54 -25.48
N ALA A 124 -9.55 -21.86 -24.22
CA ALA A 124 -8.86 -22.88 -23.45
C ALA A 124 -8.97 -24.30 -24.04
N ALA A 125 -10.08 -24.63 -24.69
CA ALA A 125 -10.22 -25.90 -25.41
C ALA A 125 -9.29 -25.94 -26.64
N ALA A 126 -9.24 -24.85 -27.40
CA ALA A 126 -8.37 -24.74 -28.57
C ALA A 126 -6.88 -24.79 -28.19
N TYR A 127 -6.45 -24.09 -27.14
CA TYR A 127 -5.06 -24.17 -26.66
C TYR A 127 -4.69 -25.58 -26.18
N ARG A 128 -5.57 -26.28 -25.45
CA ARG A 128 -5.32 -27.67 -25.04
C ARG A 128 -5.16 -28.59 -26.26
N ASN A 129 -6.00 -28.43 -27.29
CA ASN A 129 -5.86 -29.20 -28.53
C ASN A 129 -4.52 -28.91 -29.21
N LEU A 130 -4.13 -27.64 -29.32
CA LEU A 130 -2.84 -27.25 -29.90
C LEU A 130 -1.65 -27.87 -29.14
N LEU A 131 -1.66 -27.82 -27.81
CA LEU A 131 -0.57 -28.36 -26.99
C LEU A 131 -0.47 -29.88 -27.09
N ALA A 132 -1.59 -30.59 -27.31
CA ALA A 132 -1.63 -32.05 -27.46
C ALA A 132 -1.11 -32.56 -28.82
N ARG A 133 -1.05 -31.71 -29.86
CA ARG A 133 -0.54 -32.09 -31.18
C ARG A 133 0.97 -32.30 -31.13
N ARG A 134 1.51 -33.24 -31.92
CA ARG A 134 2.98 -33.49 -32.01
C ARG A 134 3.73 -32.42 -32.79
N CYS A 135 3.19 -31.96 -33.91
CA CYS A 135 3.85 -31.02 -34.81
C CYS A 135 3.20 -29.63 -34.72
N VAL A 136 3.70 -28.77 -33.82
CA VAL A 136 3.28 -27.38 -33.67
C VAL A 136 4.52 -26.51 -33.49
N PRO A 137 4.66 -25.37 -34.20
CA PRO A 137 5.79 -24.46 -34.04
C PRO A 137 6.03 -24.06 -32.58
N GLN A 138 7.30 -24.02 -32.14
CA GLN A 138 7.65 -23.70 -30.75
C GLN A 138 7.07 -22.38 -30.27
N ARG A 139 7.05 -21.35 -31.13
CA ARG A 139 6.38 -20.07 -30.85
C ARG A 139 4.91 -20.25 -30.46
N ILE A 140 4.16 -21.06 -31.20
CA ILE A 140 2.74 -21.30 -30.91
C ILE A 140 2.61 -22.08 -29.60
N ARG A 141 3.45 -23.08 -29.35
CA ARG A 141 3.43 -23.83 -28.08
C ARG A 141 3.64 -22.92 -26.88
N ALA A 142 4.67 -22.08 -26.93
CA ALA A 142 4.97 -21.13 -25.86
C ALA A 142 3.80 -20.16 -25.60
N ILE A 143 3.26 -19.51 -26.63
CA ILE A 143 2.17 -18.54 -26.45
C ILE A 143 0.85 -19.24 -26.06
N ALA A 144 0.53 -20.40 -26.64
CA ALA A 144 -0.66 -21.15 -26.28
C ALA A 144 -0.61 -21.66 -24.82
N ALA A 145 0.55 -22.12 -24.36
CA ALA A 145 0.76 -22.50 -22.96
C ALA A 145 0.63 -21.29 -22.03
N ASN A 146 1.22 -20.14 -22.41
CA ASN A 146 1.10 -18.89 -21.65
C ASN A 146 -0.36 -18.42 -21.54
N ASN A 147 -1.07 -18.35 -22.66
CA ASN A 147 -2.45 -17.90 -22.73
C ASN A 147 -3.40 -18.86 -22.00
N LEU A 148 -3.16 -20.17 -22.10
CA LEU A 148 -3.88 -21.15 -21.30
C LEU A 148 -3.63 -20.92 -19.82
N ALA A 149 -2.39 -20.65 -19.40
CA ALA A 149 -2.07 -20.33 -18.01
C ALA A 149 -2.88 -19.15 -17.49
N ILE A 150 -3.00 -18.06 -18.26
CA ILE A 150 -3.84 -16.89 -17.91
C ILE A 150 -5.28 -17.32 -17.63
N ILE A 151 -5.88 -18.12 -18.53
CA ILE A 151 -7.26 -18.59 -18.37
C ILE A 151 -7.40 -19.51 -17.15
N GLU A 152 -6.41 -20.37 -16.90
CA GLU A 152 -6.39 -21.28 -15.75
C GLU A 152 -6.33 -20.50 -14.43
N VAL A 153 -5.46 -19.49 -14.34
CA VAL A 153 -5.32 -18.61 -13.17
C VAL A 153 -6.61 -17.79 -12.95
N LEU A 154 -7.18 -17.17 -13.99
CA LEU A 154 -8.45 -16.42 -13.88
C LEU A 154 -9.64 -17.27 -13.39
N ARG A 155 -9.57 -18.60 -13.62
CA ARG A 155 -10.53 -19.59 -13.12
C ARG A 155 -10.21 -20.12 -11.71
N GLY A 156 -9.15 -19.63 -11.08
CA GLY A 156 -8.69 -20.06 -9.77
C GLY A 156 -7.84 -21.33 -9.77
N ARG A 157 -7.48 -21.89 -10.94
CA ARG A 157 -6.64 -23.10 -11.07
C ARG A 157 -5.16 -22.73 -11.11
N HIS A 158 -4.68 -22.08 -10.05
CA HIS A 158 -3.33 -21.51 -9.95
C HIS A 158 -2.21 -22.53 -10.17
N THR A 159 -2.31 -23.73 -9.58
CA THR A 159 -1.30 -24.79 -9.74
C THR A 159 -1.15 -25.23 -11.20
N GLU A 160 -2.27 -25.43 -11.89
CA GLU A 160 -2.26 -25.76 -13.32
C GLU A 160 -1.71 -24.58 -14.14
N GLY A 161 -2.11 -23.34 -13.83
CA GLY A 161 -1.55 -22.14 -14.45
C GLY A 161 -0.03 -22.06 -14.34
N MET A 162 0.52 -22.26 -13.13
CA MET A 162 1.97 -22.27 -12.92
C MET A 162 2.69 -23.40 -13.68
N ARG A 163 2.06 -24.58 -13.76
CA ARG A 163 2.60 -25.69 -14.57
C ARG A 163 2.65 -25.32 -16.06
N ARG A 164 1.61 -24.66 -16.58
CA ARG A 164 1.57 -24.17 -17.96
C ARG A 164 2.58 -23.06 -18.23
N LEU A 165 2.87 -22.20 -17.25
CA LEU A 165 3.92 -21.19 -17.38
C LEU A 165 5.31 -21.80 -17.41
N HIS A 166 5.54 -22.87 -16.66
CA HIS A 166 6.80 -23.62 -16.76
C HIS A 166 6.97 -24.26 -18.16
N GLU A 167 5.91 -24.88 -18.69
CA GLU A 167 5.87 -25.39 -20.07
C GLU A 167 6.14 -24.26 -21.09
N ALA A 168 5.50 -23.10 -20.92
CA ALA A 168 5.69 -21.94 -21.78
C ALA A 168 7.13 -21.41 -21.76
N ALA A 169 7.76 -21.36 -20.59
CA ALA A 169 9.12 -20.84 -20.41
C ALA A 169 10.16 -21.70 -21.15
N ASN A 170 10.02 -23.03 -21.09
CA ASN A 170 10.91 -23.96 -21.80
C ASN A 170 10.87 -23.71 -23.31
N HIS A 171 9.66 -23.55 -23.88
CA HIS A 171 9.50 -23.25 -25.30
C HIS A 171 9.91 -21.82 -25.67
N ALA A 172 9.72 -20.85 -24.78
CA ALA A 172 10.08 -19.45 -25.03
C ALA A 172 11.59 -19.26 -25.19
N GLY A 173 12.39 -19.98 -24.39
CA GLY A 173 13.86 -19.95 -24.47
C GLY A 173 14.41 -20.37 -25.83
N GLU A 174 13.76 -21.31 -26.51
CA GLU A 174 14.13 -21.75 -27.87
C GLU A 174 13.73 -20.74 -28.97
N VAL A 175 12.82 -19.80 -28.67
CA VAL A 175 12.27 -18.86 -29.67
C VAL A 175 13.01 -17.55 -29.66
N GLY A 176 13.16 -16.90 -28.50
CA GLY A 176 13.90 -15.63 -28.40
C GLY A 176 13.48 -14.73 -27.24
N PRO A 177 14.26 -13.66 -27.00
CA PRO A 177 14.17 -12.84 -25.79
C PRO A 177 12.82 -12.14 -25.62
N ALA A 178 12.14 -11.75 -26.71
CA ALA A 178 10.83 -11.12 -26.62
C ALA A 178 9.78 -12.03 -25.97
N LEU A 179 9.79 -13.33 -26.30
CA LEU A 179 8.81 -14.28 -25.77
C LEU A 179 9.16 -14.71 -24.33
N VAL A 180 10.45 -14.77 -24.01
CA VAL A 180 10.91 -14.98 -22.62
C VAL A 180 10.40 -13.87 -21.71
N ALA A 181 10.47 -12.61 -22.15
CA ALA A 181 9.97 -11.46 -21.41
C ALA A 181 8.44 -11.58 -21.14
N MET A 182 7.64 -11.86 -22.17
CA MET A 182 6.18 -12.03 -22.03
C MET A 182 5.79 -13.16 -21.06
N VAL A 183 6.49 -14.30 -21.10
CA VAL A 183 6.23 -15.42 -20.18
C VAL A 183 6.67 -15.07 -18.76
N ALA A 184 7.78 -14.34 -18.60
CA ALA A 184 8.24 -13.88 -17.29
C ALA A 184 7.21 -12.93 -16.63
N GLU A 185 6.63 -12.01 -17.40
CA GLU A 185 5.54 -11.15 -16.95
C GLU A 185 4.31 -11.93 -16.49
N THR A 186 3.85 -12.85 -17.33
CA THR A 186 2.66 -13.66 -17.01
C THR A 186 2.91 -14.51 -15.76
N ARG A 187 4.15 -14.97 -15.56
CA ARG A 187 4.56 -15.66 -14.33
C ARG A 187 4.54 -14.74 -13.11
N ALA A 188 5.00 -13.49 -13.24
CA ALA A 188 4.92 -12.50 -12.16
C ALA A 188 3.46 -12.28 -11.75
N TRP A 189 2.60 -12.00 -12.72
CA TRP A 189 1.17 -11.84 -12.52
C TRP A 189 0.51 -13.07 -11.87
N ALA A 190 0.76 -14.27 -12.40
CA ALA A 190 0.18 -15.50 -11.86
C ALA A 190 0.63 -15.78 -10.41
N THR A 191 1.85 -15.37 -10.05
CA THR A 191 2.39 -15.48 -8.70
C THR A 191 1.65 -14.55 -7.73
N VAL A 192 1.35 -13.32 -8.16
CA VAL A 192 0.49 -12.38 -7.41
C VAL A 192 -0.92 -12.95 -7.23
N GLN A 193 -1.55 -13.46 -8.30
CA GLN A 193 -2.88 -14.05 -8.24
C GLN A 193 -2.94 -15.27 -7.30
N ALA A 194 -1.85 -16.03 -7.19
CA ALA A 194 -1.71 -17.13 -6.23
C ALA A 194 -1.53 -16.66 -4.77
N GLY A 195 -1.51 -15.36 -4.50
CA GLY A 195 -1.35 -14.76 -3.18
C GLY A 195 0.09 -14.58 -2.71
N ARG A 196 1.09 -14.82 -3.59
CA ARG A 196 2.53 -14.67 -3.29
C ARG A 196 3.01 -13.27 -3.69
N LEU A 197 2.46 -12.24 -3.05
CA LEU A 197 2.58 -10.84 -3.49
C LEU A 197 4.03 -10.33 -3.58
N ALA A 198 4.83 -10.51 -2.52
CA ALA A 198 6.23 -10.03 -2.49
C ALA A 198 7.11 -10.68 -3.56
N GLU A 199 6.96 -12.00 -3.77
CA GLU A 199 7.65 -12.70 -4.85
C GLU A 199 7.17 -12.24 -6.23
N GLY A 200 5.86 -12.00 -6.38
CA GLY A 200 5.29 -11.43 -7.59
C GLY A 200 5.90 -10.07 -7.96
N LEU A 201 6.09 -9.17 -6.99
CA LEU A 201 6.77 -7.89 -7.21
C LEU A 201 8.22 -8.07 -7.69
N ARG A 202 8.98 -9.01 -7.11
CA ARG A 202 10.34 -9.32 -7.57
C ARG A 202 10.32 -9.82 -9.02
N LEU A 203 9.41 -10.72 -9.36
CA LEU A 203 9.27 -11.24 -10.72
C LEU A 203 8.84 -10.16 -11.73
N PHE A 204 8.03 -9.17 -11.33
CA PHE A 204 7.65 -8.05 -12.20
C PHE A 204 8.85 -7.18 -12.57
N GLU A 205 9.77 -6.91 -11.64
CA GLU A 205 11.00 -6.18 -11.97
C GLU A 205 11.92 -6.97 -12.90
N GLU A 206 12.06 -8.28 -12.68
CA GLU A 206 12.81 -9.18 -13.57
C GLU A 206 12.21 -9.18 -14.98
N SER A 207 10.88 -9.20 -15.07
CA SER A 207 10.16 -9.07 -16.33
C SER A 207 10.43 -7.71 -16.99
N ALA A 208 10.33 -6.60 -16.27
CA ALA A 208 10.57 -5.27 -16.82
C ALA A 208 11.99 -5.14 -17.42
N ARG A 209 13.00 -5.70 -16.75
CA ARG A 209 14.38 -5.79 -17.28
C ARG A 209 14.45 -6.64 -18.55
N ALA A 210 13.75 -7.77 -18.59
CA ALA A 210 13.68 -8.63 -19.78
C ALA A 210 13.00 -7.92 -20.96
N PHE A 211 11.93 -7.16 -20.73
CA PHE A 211 11.27 -6.32 -21.75
C PHE A 211 12.24 -5.28 -22.33
N GLN A 212 12.93 -4.54 -21.47
CA GLN A 212 13.92 -3.54 -21.88
C GLN A 212 15.07 -4.16 -22.67
N ALA A 213 15.64 -5.28 -22.20
CA ALA A 213 16.70 -6.00 -22.89
C ALA A 213 16.26 -6.51 -24.27
N ALA A 214 14.99 -6.92 -24.41
CA ALA A 214 14.39 -7.33 -25.68
C ALA A 214 13.98 -6.16 -26.60
N GLY A 215 14.07 -4.91 -26.11
CA GLY A 215 13.65 -3.71 -26.85
C GLY A 215 12.14 -3.59 -27.02
N LEU A 216 11.37 -4.10 -26.06
CA LEU A 216 9.91 -4.05 -26.02
C LEU A 216 9.41 -2.87 -25.15
N PRO A 217 8.27 -2.25 -25.50
CA PRO A 217 7.62 -1.26 -24.65
C PRO A 217 7.01 -1.90 -23.40
N LEU A 218 6.96 -1.15 -22.29
CA LEU A 218 6.51 -1.62 -20.98
C LEU A 218 4.99 -1.49 -20.73
N GLY A 219 4.20 -1.14 -21.76
CA GLY A 219 2.76 -0.88 -21.61
C GLY A 219 1.99 -2.03 -20.95
N GLU A 220 2.17 -3.25 -21.44
CA GLU A 220 1.53 -4.46 -20.88
C GLU A 220 2.01 -4.72 -19.45
N GLN A 221 3.33 -4.69 -19.24
CA GLN A 221 3.95 -4.89 -17.94
C GLN A 221 3.43 -3.93 -16.87
N TYR A 222 3.21 -2.67 -17.22
CA TYR A 222 2.66 -1.67 -16.30
C TYR A 222 1.20 -1.94 -15.92
N VAL A 223 0.37 -2.49 -16.82
CA VAL A 223 -1.02 -2.85 -16.50
C VAL A 223 -1.07 -3.92 -15.42
N GLU A 224 -0.33 -5.02 -15.63
CA GLU A 224 -0.36 -6.14 -14.70
C GLU A 224 0.36 -5.82 -13.38
N TYR A 225 1.39 -4.96 -13.44
CA TYR A 225 2.04 -4.44 -12.24
C TYR A 225 1.12 -3.54 -11.42
N ALA A 226 0.29 -2.71 -12.06
CA ALA A 226 -0.69 -1.89 -11.36
C ALA A 226 -1.70 -2.75 -10.57
N ASP A 227 -2.18 -3.85 -11.16
CA ASP A 227 -3.09 -4.78 -10.47
C ASP A 227 -2.44 -5.40 -9.21
N ALA A 228 -1.14 -5.73 -9.26
CA ALA A 228 -0.39 -6.21 -8.09
C ALA A 228 -0.24 -5.16 -6.98
N LEU A 229 0.00 -3.91 -7.37
CA LEU A 229 0.11 -2.78 -6.43
C LEU A 229 -1.24 -2.46 -5.77
N ILE A 230 -2.35 -2.60 -6.50
CA ILE A 230 -3.72 -2.46 -5.95
C ILE A 230 -3.96 -3.46 -4.81
N ASP A 231 -3.58 -4.73 -5.00
CA ASP A 231 -3.78 -5.77 -3.99
C ASP A 231 -2.93 -5.52 -2.72
N LEU A 232 -1.79 -4.84 -2.86
CA LEU A 232 -0.96 -4.36 -1.74
C LEU A 232 -1.42 -3.01 -1.17
N ARG A 233 -2.47 -2.39 -1.73
CA ARG A 233 -2.96 -1.04 -1.45
C ARG A 233 -1.89 0.07 -1.61
N LEU A 234 -0.92 -0.16 -2.49
CA LEU A 234 0.02 0.86 -2.97
C LEU A 234 -0.66 1.72 -4.05
N VAL A 235 -1.70 2.45 -3.63
CA VAL A 235 -2.62 3.15 -4.54
C VAL A 235 -1.92 4.23 -5.37
N PRO A 236 -1.05 5.10 -4.82
CA PRO A 236 -0.35 6.10 -5.62
C PRO A 236 0.55 5.47 -6.69
N GLU A 237 1.30 4.42 -6.35
CA GLU A 237 2.19 3.73 -7.28
C GLU A 237 1.43 2.97 -8.34
N ALA A 238 0.30 2.36 -7.96
CA ALA A 238 -0.61 1.71 -8.91
C ALA A 238 -1.20 2.73 -9.89
N ALA A 239 -1.62 3.91 -9.41
CA ALA A 239 -2.15 5.00 -10.23
C ALA A 239 -1.12 5.46 -11.27
N GLU A 240 0.14 5.63 -10.84
CA GLU A 240 1.22 6.00 -11.75
C GLU A 240 1.49 4.91 -12.80
N ALA A 241 1.60 3.64 -12.40
CA ALA A 241 1.77 2.53 -13.33
C ALA A 241 0.62 2.44 -14.35
N ALA A 242 -0.64 2.58 -13.91
CA ALA A 242 -1.80 2.56 -14.79
C ALA A 242 -1.81 3.73 -15.79
N ARG A 243 -1.41 4.95 -15.36
CA ARG A 243 -1.31 6.11 -16.24
C ARG A 243 -0.17 5.96 -17.25
N LEU A 244 0.99 5.44 -16.83
CA LEU A 244 2.09 5.12 -17.73
C LEU A 244 1.68 4.09 -18.78
N ALA A 245 0.97 3.03 -18.38
CA ALA A 245 0.42 2.05 -19.32
C ALA A 245 -0.53 2.72 -20.35
N ALA A 246 -1.49 3.51 -19.87
CA ALA A 246 -2.45 4.20 -20.74
C ALA A 246 -1.76 5.17 -21.70
N ALA A 247 -0.73 5.90 -21.23
CA ALA A 247 0.07 6.80 -22.07
C ALA A 247 0.83 6.03 -23.16
N VAL A 248 1.48 4.92 -22.82
CA VAL A 248 2.20 4.07 -23.79
C VAL A 248 1.24 3.58 -24.87
N PHE A 249 0.08 3.02 -24.50
CA PHE A 249 -0.87 2.51 -25.50
C PHE A 249 -1.51 3.62 -26.35
N ARG A 250 -1.77 4.80 -25.77
CA ARG A 250 -2.29 5.95 -26.50
C ARG A 250 -1.28 6.47 -27.53
N GLN A 251 -0.02 6.64 -27.13
CA GLN A 251 1.05 7.10 -28.01
C GLN A 251 1.31 6.15 -29.18
N ASN A 252 1.08 4.84 -28.97
CA ASN A 252 1.28 3.81 -29.99
C ASN A 252 -0.01 3.38 -30.70
N GLU A 253 -1.14 4.06 -30.47
CA GLU A 253 -2.44 3.76 -31.10
C GLU A 253 -2.91 2.29 -30.92
N VAL A 254 -2.75 1.73 -29.71
CA VAL A 254 -3.15 0.35 -29.36
C VAL A 254 -4.44 0.38 -28.51
N PRO A 255 -5.64 0.51 -29.13
CA PRO A 255 -6.90 0.68 -28.41
C PRO A 255 -7.37 -0.56 -27.65
N LEU A 256 -6.91 -1.77 -28.00
CA LEU A 256 -7.29 -3.00 -27.30
C LEU A 256 -6.84 -2.96 -25.84
N MET A 257 -5.53 -2.82 -25.62
CA MET A 257 -4.92 -2.73 -24.29
C MET A 257 -5.06 -1.33 -23.68
N GLY A 258 -5.16 -0.27 -24.50
CA GLY A 258 -5.45 1.07 -24.02
C GLY A 258 -6.77 1.16 -23.23
N ALA A 259 -7.82 0.49 -23.70
CA ALA A 259 -9.10 0.44 -22.97
C ALA A 259 -8.98 -0.32 -21.62
N GLU A 260 -8.10 -1.31 -21.54
CA GLU A 260 -7.84 -2.07 -20.31
C GLU A 260 -7.06 -1.26 -19.29
N ALA A 261 -6.08 -0.47 -19.74
CA ALA A 261 -5.32 0.46 -18.90
C ALA A 261 -6.21 1.61 -18.40
N GLU A 262 -7.05 2.19 -19.27
CA GLU A 262 -8.03 3.22 -18.88
C GLU A 262 -8.99 2.73 -17.79
N LEU A 263 -9.43 1.48 -17.84
CA LEU A 263 -10.26 0.92 -16.77
C LEU A 263 -9.53 0.91 -15.42
N ARG A 264 -8.22 0.63 -15.38
CA ARG A 264 -7.43 0.71 -14.14
C ARG A 264 -7.28 2.15 -13.67
N VAL A 265 -7.03 3.09 -14.58
CA VAL A 265 -7.00 4.52 -14.26
C VAL A 265 -8.32 4.96 -13.60
N ALA A 266 -9.47 4.53 -14.13
CA ALA A 266 -10.77 4.84 -13.54
C ALA A 266 -10.92 4.26 -12.11
N GLN A 267 -10.50 3.01 -11.90
CA GLN A 267 -10.53 2.35 -10.58
C GLN A 267 -9.63 3.07 -9.58
N LEU A 268 -8.44 3.48 -10.00
CA LEU A 268 -7.45 4.11 -9.14
C LEU A 268 -7.81 5.55 -8.82
N ALA A 269 -8.35 6.30 -9.78
CA ALA A 269 -8.92 7.63 -9.56
C ALA A 269 -10.05 7.59 -8.52
N MET A 270 -10.91 6.57 -8.59
CA MET A 270 -11.96 6.35 -7.58
C MET A 270 -11.36 6.11 -6.19
N LEU A 271 -10.31 5.29 -6.08
CA LEU A 271 -9.64 5.00 -4.81
C LEU A 271 -8.89 6.21 -4.23
N THR A 272 -8.39 7.13 -5.08
CA THR A 272 -7.76 8.39 -4.65
C THR A 272 -8.75 9.52 -4.41
N GLY A 273 -10.05 9.30 -4.66
CA GLY A 273 -11.11 10.29 -4.45
C GLY A 273 -11.32 11.29 -5.61
N ASP A 274 -10.63 11.13 -6.74
CA ASP A 274 -10.88 11.91 -7.95
C ASP A 274 -12.06 11.30 -8.73
N LEU A 275 -13.27 11.54 -8.23
CA LEU A 275 -14.49 10.97 -8.79
C LEU A 275 -14.78 11.50 -10.21
N ASP A 276 -14.27 12.68 -10.56
CA ASP A 276 -14.43 13.28 -11.88
C ASP A 276 -13.57 12.56 -12.94
N GLU A 277 -12.28 12.33 -12.65
CA GLU A 277 -11.41 11.51 -13.50
C GLU A 277 -11.95 10.07 -13.59
N ALA A 278 -12.39 9.51 -12.46
CA ALA A 278 -12.93 8.15 -12.40
C ALA A 278 -14.16 7.99 -13.31
N GLN A 279 -15.15 8.88 -13.20
CA GLN A 279 -16.39 8.80 -13.96
C GLN A 279 -16.16 9.00 -15.47
N ARG A 280 -15.34 9.97 -15.85
CA ARG A 280 -15.00 10.20 -17.28
C ARG A 280 -14.30 8.99 -17.88
N THR A 281 -13.32 8.43 -17.17
CA THR A 281 -12.50 7.33 -17.67
C THR A 281 -13.28 6.01 -17.70
N ALA A 282 -14.11 5.73 -16.69
CA ALA A 282 -14.98 4.55 -16.68
C ALA A 282 -15.98 4.55 -17.85
N ALA A 283 -16.63 5.69 -18.11
CA ALA A 283 -17.57 5.84 -19.22
C ALA A 283 -16.89 5.63 -20.59
N ALA A 284 -15.68 6.18 -20.76
CA ALA A 284 -14.86 5.96 -21.96
C ALA A 284 -14.51 4.48 -22.15
N ALA A 285 -14.09 3.79 -21.08
CA ALA A 285 -13.79 2.36 -21.12
C ALA A 285 -15.02 1.52 -21.50
N VAL A 286 -16.21 1.78 -20.91
CA VAL A 286 -17.47 1.11 -21.26
C VAL A 286 -17.79 1.26 -22.75
N HIS A 287 -17.66 2.48 -23.29
CA HIS A 287 -17.90 2.75 -24.71
C HIS A 287 -16.88 2.02 -25.59
N SER A 288 -15.60 2.05 -25.23
CA SER A 288 -14.52 1.40 -25.98
C SER A 288 -14.74 -0.12 -26.05
N PHE A 289 -15.01 -0.78 -24.92
CA PHE A 289 -15.28 -2.23 -24.90
C PHE A 289 -16.55 -2.61 -25.67
N ALA A 290 -17.58 -1.76 -25.65
CA ALA A 290 -18.79 -1.98 -26.43
C ALA A 290 -18.50 -1.93 -27.93
N ARG A 291 -17.77 -0.91 -28.40
CA ARG A 291 -17.36 -0.76 -29.81
C ARG A 291 -16.48 -1.91 -30.29
N GLN A 292 -15.64 -2.44 -29.40
CA GLN A 292 -14.77 -3.58 -29.69
C GLN A 292 -15.51 -4.94 -29.66
N GLY A 293 -16.76 -5.00 -29.18
CA GLY A 293 -17.52 -6.25 -29.04
C GLY A 293 -17.07 -7.14 -27.87
N ARG A 294 -16.43 -6.56 -26.84
CA ARG A 294 -15.84 -7.27 -25.69
C ARG A 294 -16.80 -7.28 -24.50
N ALA A 295 -17.82 -8.14 -24.55
CA ALA A 295 -18.93 -8.13 -23.59
C ALA A 295 -18.49 -8.36 -22.12
N ALA A 296 -17.54 -9.26 -21.88
CA ALA A 296 -17.02 -9.52 -20.53
C ALA A 296 -16.33 -8.28 -19.94
N TRP A 297 -15.46 -7.63 -20.73
CA TRP A 297 -14.77 -6.40 -20.32
C TRP A 297 -15.72 -5.22 -20.14
N LYS A 298 -16.72 -5.07 -21.02
CA LYS A 298 -17.80 -4.10 -20.84
C LYS A 298 -18.52 -4.29 -19.51
N ALA A 299 -18.77 -5.54 -19.08
CA ALA A 299 -19.39 -5.82 -17.79
C ALA A 299 -18.46 -5.44 -16.61
N ARG A 300 -17.14 -5.63 -16.73
CA ARG A 300 -16.16 -5.18 -15.72
C ARG A 300 -16.15 -3.65 -15.62
N ALA A 301 -16.14 -2.95 -16.75
CA ALA A 301 -16.18 -1.49 -16.77
C ALA A 301 -17.50 -0.94 -16.22
N ALA A 302 -18.62 -1.58 -16.54
CA ALA A 302 -19.93 -1.22 -15.99
C ALA A 302 -20.03 -1.44 -14.47
N LEU A 303 -19.27 -2.40 -13.91
CA LEU A 303 -19.18 -2.59 -12.46
C LEU A 303 -18.49 -1.39 -11.80
N VAL A 304 -17.37 -0.93 -12.37
CA VAL A 304 -16.62 0.24 -11.87
C VAL A 304 -17.46 1.51 -11.98
N ASP A 305 -18.11 1.73 -13.14
CA ASP A 305 -19.04 2.86 -13.34
C ASP A 305 -20.19 2.87 -12.32
N LEU A 306 -20.75 1.69 -12.03
CA LEU A 306 -21.79 1.54 -11.01
C LEU A 306 -21.26 1.89 -9.61
N GLU A 307 -20.06 1.44 -9.25
CA GLU A 307 -19.44 1.72 -7.96
C GLU A 307 -19.23 3.23 -7.76
N ILE A 308 -18.61 3.90 -8.74
CA ILE A 308 -18.40 5.36 -8.76
C ILE A 308 -19.74 6.08 -8.57
N ARG A 309 -20.77 5.71 -9.32
CA ARG A 309 -22.10 6.33 -9.22
C ARG A 309 -22.72 6.17 -7.84
N THR A 310 -22.60 4.99 -7.23
CA THR A 310 -23.15 4.72 -5.88
C THR A 310 -22.38 5.42 -4.75
N MET A 311 -21.14 5.84 -5.01
CA MET A 311 -20.39 6.71 -4.10
C MET A 311 -20.82 8.18 -4.24
N ALA A 312 -21.12 8.62 -5.46
CA ALA A 312 -21.53 9.99 -5.74
C ALA A 312 -22.99 10.28 -5.32
N HIS A 313 -23.88 9.28 -5.45
CA HIS A 313 -25.32 9.47 -5.25
C HIS A 313 -25.98 8.27 -4.55
N PRO A 314 -27.08 8.49 -3.80
CA PRO A 314 -27.88 7.39 -3.24
C PRO A 314 -28.34 6.38 -4.31
N PRO A 315 -28.15 5.07 -4.11
CA PRO A 315 -28.52 4.06 -5.09
C PRO A 315 -30.02 4.02 -5.41
N SER A 316 -30.37 3.74 -6.66
CA SER A 316 -31.76 3.61 -7.13
C SER A 316 -32.17 2.17 -7.47
N VAL A 317 -33.48 1.93 -7.64
CA VAL A 317 -33.98 0.64 -8.15
C VAL A 317 -33.48 0.36 -9.59
N ALA A 318 -33.19 1.41 -10.37
CA ALA A 318 -32.58 1.25 -11.69
C ALA A 318 -31.15 0.73 -11.58
N ASP A 319 -30.38 1.21 -10.61
CA ASP A 319 -29.02 0.74 -10.32
C ASP A 319 -29.04 -0.71 -9.86
N LEU A 320 -30.00 -1.13 -9.04
CA LEU A 320 -30.16 -2.55 -8.67
C LEU A 320 -30.41 -3.44 -9.90
N ARG A 321 -31.29 -3.01 -10.81
CA ARG A 321 -31.54 -3.74 -12.07
C ARG A 321 -30.27 -3.82 -12.92
N HIS A 322 -29.48 -2.75 -12.96
CA HIS A 322 -28.20 -2.71 -13.66
C HIS A 322 -27.18 -3.67 -13.03
N ALA A 323 -26.99 -3.60 -11.71
CA ALA A 323 -26.10 -4.45 -10.93
C ALA A 323 -26.37 -5.95 -11.16
N ARG A 324 -27.64 -6.36 -11.17
CA ARG A 324 -28.03 -7.76 -11.45
C ARG A 324 -27.74 -8.19 -12.89
N ARG A 325 -27.78 -7.28 -13.87
CA ARG A 325 -27.34 -7.58 -15.24
C ARG A 325 -25.83 -7.77 -15.30
N VAL A 326 -25.08 -6.90 -14.63
CA VAL A 326 -23.62 -7.00 -14.52
C VAL A 326 -23.20 -8.32 -13.86
N CYS A 327 -23.83 -8.71 -12.75
CA CYS A 327 -23.58 -9.99 -12.07
C CYS A 327 -23.73 -11.18 -13.04
N ARG A 328 -24.86 -11.27 -13.77
CA ARG A 328 -25.12 -12.37 -14.72
C ARG A 328 -24.11 -12.41 -15.86
N ALA A 329 -23.73 -11.24 -16.39
CA ALA A 329 -22.74 -11.16 -17.46
C ALA A 329 -21.35 -11.63 -17.00
N LEU A 330 -20.93 -11.27 -15.78
CA LEU A 330 -19.65 -11.68 -15.20
C LEU A 330 -19.63 -13.16 -14.81
N GLU A 331 -20.74 -13.71 -14.28
CA GLU A 331 -20.89 -15.14 -14.02
C GLU A 331 -20.78 -15.95 -15.32
N ALA A 332 -21.47 -15.53 -16.38
CA ALA A 332 -21.38 -16.18 -17.69
C ALA A 332 -19.96 -16.15 -18.28
N ALA A 333 -19.19 -15.10 -17.97
CA ALA A 333 -17.79 -14.99 -18.37
C ALA A 333 -16.83 -15.85 -17.53
N GLY A 334 -17.25 -16.35 -16.36
CA GLY A 334 -16.45 -17.23 -15.49
C GLY A 334 -15.29 -16.54 -14.77
N ILE A 335 -15.37 -15.22 -14.52
CA ILE A 335 -14.30 -14.44 -13.86
C ILE A 335 -14.58 -14.36 -12.36
N SER A 336 -13.98 -15.24 -11.56
CA SER A 336 -14.35 -15.45 -10.15
C SER A 336 -14.22 -14.18 -9.29
N ALA A 337 -13.04 -13.54 -9.27
CA ALA A 337 -12.76 -12.40 -8.39
C ALA A 337 -13.72 -11.20 -8.63
N THR A 338 -13.88 -10.79 -9.89
CA THR A 338 -14.77 -9.67 -10.26
C THR A 338 -16.25 -10.01 -10.02
N THR A 339 -16.63 -11.28 -10.13
CA THR A 339 -18.00 -11.73 -9.84
C THR A 339 -18.34 -11.63 -8.36
N VAL A 340 -17.40 -11.96 -7.46
CA VAL A 340 -17.56 -11.77 -6.01
C VAL A 340 -17.79 -10.28 -5.69
N HIS A 341 -16.97 -9.39 -6.28
CA HIS A 341 -17.11 -7.94 -6.10
C HIS A 341 -18.48 -7.43 -6.61
N ALA A 342 -18.91 -7.87 -7.79
CA ALA A 342 -20.21 -7.50 -8.35
C ALA A 342 -21.39 -7.89 -7.46
N HIS A 343 -21.37 -9.10 -6.88
CA HIS A 343 -22.42 -9.55 -5.98
C HIS A 343 -22.40 -8.79 -4.64
N LEU A 344 -21.22 -8.47 -4.11
CA LEU A 344 -21.08 -7.64 -2.91
C LEU A 344 -21.67 -6.24 -3.16
N LEU A 345 -21.30 -5.57 -4.25
CA LEU A 345 -21.85 -4.26 -4.62
C LEU A 345 -23.35 -4.32 -4.87
N ALA A 346 -23.83 -5.30 -5.63
CA ALA A 346 -25.26 -5.47 -5.90
C ALA A 346 -26.06 -5.72 -4.60
N GLY A 347 -25.49 -6.45 -3.64
CA GLY A 347 -26.07 -6.65 -2.32
C GLY A 347 -26.18 -5.34 -1.53
N ARG A 348 -25.15 -4.49 -1.56
CA ARG A 348 -25.19 -3.15 -0.95
C ARG A 348 -26.26 -2.27 -1.56
N VAL A 349 -26.32 -2.22 -2.90
CA VAL A 349 -27.34 -1.48 -3.63
C VAL A 349 -28.74 -1.99 -3.25
N ALA A 350 -28.95 -3.30 -3.21
CA ALA A 350 -30.22 -3.89 -2.80
C ALA A 350 -30.63 -3.53 -1.36
N ALA A 351 -29.67 -3.53 -0.42
CA ALA A 351 -29.91 -3.14 0.96
C ALA A 351 -30.30 -1.65 1.05
N SER A 352 -29.57 -0.78 0.34
CA SER A 352 -29.83 0.67 0.31
C SER A 352 -31.22 1.03 -0.22
N VAL A 353 -31.78 0.26 -1.15
CA VAL A 353 -33.13 0.48 -1.70
C VAL A 353 -34.22 -0.33 -0.97
N GLY A 354 -33.91 -0.87 0.22
CA GLY A 354 -34.88 -1.57 1.07
C GLY A 354 -35.30 -2.97 0.59
N ARG A 355 -34.51 -3.62 -0.28
CA ARG A 355 -34.79 -4.98 -0.81
C ARG A 355 -34.01 -6.04 -0.04
N THR A 356 -34.27 -6.18 1.26
CA THR A 356 -33.50 -7.03 2.19
C THR A 356 -33.34 -8.48 1.73
N ALA A 357 -34.41 -9.17 1.30
CA ALA A 357 -34.32 -10.55 0.84
C ALA A 357 -33.41 -10.71 -0.40
N VAL A 358 -33.43 -9.73 -1.30
CA VAL A 358 -32.55 -9.70 -2.49
C VAL A 358 -31.10 -9.45 -2.07
N ALA A 359 -30.88 -8.51 -1.15
CA ALA A 359 -29.55 -8.21 -0.62
C ALA A 359 -28.90 -9.44 0.03
N VAL A 360 -29.62 -10.13 0.90
CA VAL A 360 -29.15 -11.36 1.56
C VAL A 360 -28.78 -12.45 0.55
N SER A 361 -29.61 -12.64 -0.49
CA SER A 361 -29.33 -13.62 -1.56
C SER A 361 -28.04 -13.28 -2.31
N LEU A 362 -27.85 -12.01 -2.70
CA LEU A 362 -26.66 -11.55 -3.40
C LEU A 362 -25.40 -11.67 -2.54
N PHE A 363 -25.48 -11.30 -1.27
CA PHE A 363 -24.35 -11.45 -0.33
C PHE A 363 -23.96 -12.90 -0.09
N ARG A 364 -24.93 -13.81 0.09
CA ARG A 364 -24.66 -15.25 0.20
C ARG A 364 -23.98 -15.79 -1.05
N ARG A 365 -24.45 -15.36 -2.23
CA ARG A 365 -23.82 -15.75 -3.49
C ARG A 365 -22.37 -15.27 -3.59
N ALA A 366 -22.06 -14.04 -3.16
CA ALA A 366 -20.67 -13.55 -3.08
C ALA A 366 -19.81 -14.42 -2.14
N ALA A 367 -20.34 -14.76 -0.95
CA ALA A 367 -19.66 -15.60 0.03
C ALA A 367 -19.40 -17.03 -0.49
N ASP A 368 -20.38 -17.62 -1.18
CA ASP A 368 -20.28 -18.96 -1.77
C ASP A 368 -19.21 -19.02 -2.86
N LEU A 369 -19.19 -18.02 -3.75
CA LEU A 369 -18.23 -17.92 -4.85
C LEU A 369 -16.80 -17.67 -4.38
N ALA A 370 -16.63 -17.04 -3.21
CA ALA A 370 -15.32 -16.77 -2.62
C ALA A 370 -14.71 -17.99 -1.90
N ARG A 371 -15.45 -19.10 -1.73
CA ARG A 371 -14.91 -20.29 -1.05
C ARG A 371 -13.76 -20.90 -1.84
N GLY A 372 -12.66 -21.21 -1.14
CA GLY A 372 -11.46 -21.79 -1.75
C GLY A 372 -10.63 -20.81 -2.61
N SER A 373 -11.04 -19.55 -2.73
CA SER A 373 -10.30 -18.52 -3.45
C SER A 373 -9.07 -18.02 -2.65
N PRO A 374 -8.14 -17.29 -3.29
CA PRO A 374 -7.11 -16.51 -2.61
C PRO A 374 -7.64 -15.58 -1.51
N ILE A 375 -6.78 -15.22 -0.57
CA ILE A 375 -7.15 -14.55 0.70
C ILE A 375 -7.97 -13.27 0.51
N LEU A 376 -7.56 -12.37 -0.38
CA LEU A 376 -8.24 -11.08 -0.59
C LEU A 376 -9.66 -11.26 -1.16
N ILE A 377 -9.90 -12.33 -1.92
CA ILE A 377 -11.24 -12.67 -2.42
C ILE A 377 -12.06 -13.30 -1.28
N ARG A 378 -11.47 -14.16 -0.46
CA ARG A 378 -12.14 -14.70 0.74
C ARG A 378 -12.55 -13.60 1.71
N LEU A 379 -11.72 -12.59 1.93
CA LEU A 379 -12.05 -11.45 2.78
C LEU A 379 -13.32 -10.73 2.31
N ARG A 380 -13.45 -10.46 1.01
CA ARG A 380 -14.69 -9.90 0.41
C ARG A 380 -15.89 -10.83 0.62
N GLY A 381 -15.69 -12.14 0.49
CA GLY A 381 -16.72 -13.15 0.79
C GLY A 381 -17.14 -13.17 2.27
N ARG A 382 -16.19 -13.04 3.20
CA ARG A 382 -16.46 -12.94 4.65
C ARG A 382 -17.24 -11.69 4.98
N LEU A 383 -16.89 -10.57 4.37
CA LEU A 383 -17.61 -9.32 4.50
C LEU A 383 -19.05 -9.44 3.99
N ALA A 384 -19.24 -10.04 2.81
CA ALA A 384 -20.58 -10.31 2.29
C ALA A 384 -21.40 -11.18 3.25
N ALA A 385 -20.81 -12.26 3.78
CA ALA A 385 -21.48 -13.14 4.75
C ALA A 385 -21.85 -12.39 6.04
N ALA A 386 -20.96 -11.54 6.56
CA ALA A 386 -21.23 -10.70 7.72
C ALA A 386 -22.38 -9.71 7.46
N LEU A 387 -22.41 -9.05 6.29
CA LEU A 387 -23.49 -8.15 5.91
C LEU A 387 -24.84 -8.88 5.76
N ALA A 388 -24.84 -10.11 5.22
CA ALA A 388 -26.04 -10.95 5.17
C ALA A 388 -26.55 -11.30 6.57
N ALA A 389 -25.65 -11.72 7.48
CA ALA A 389 -25.99 -12.04 8.87
C ALA A 389 -26.52 -10.80 9.62
N ARG A 390 -25.94 -9.62 9.37
CA ARG A 390 -26.39 -8.34 9.94
C ARG A 390 -27.83 -8.03 9.54
N LEU A 391 -28.17 -8.15 8.25
CA LEU A 391 -29.55 -7.94 7.76
C LEU A 391 -30.56 -8.94 8.34
N LEU A 392 -30.10 -10.11 8.79
CA LEU A 392 -30.92 -11.14 9.43
C LEU A 392 -30.96 -11.03 10.97
N GLY A 393 -30.29 -10.02 11.55
CA GLY A 393 -30.24 -9.83 13.02
C GLY A 393 -29.37 -10.86 13.75
N ARG A 394 -28.50 -11.59 13.06
CA ARG A 394 -27.71 -12.71 13.59
C ARG A 394 -26.32 -12.27 14.06
N ALA A 395 -26.26 -11.57 15.19
CA ALA A 395 -25.04 -10.98 15.73
C ALA A 395 -23.87 -11.98 15.88
N ASP A 396 -24.12 -13.19 16.36
CA ASP A 396 -23.06 -14.18 16.56
C ASP A 396 -22.42 -14.63 15.24
N GLU A 397 -23.23 -14.78 14.19
CA GLU A 397 -22.75 -15.06 12.83
C GLU A 397 -21.93 -13.89 12.26
N VAL A 398 -22.37 -12.64 12.49
CA VAL A 398 -21.59 -11.43 12.11
C VAL A 398 -20.20 -11.50 12.74
N LEU A 399 -20.14 -11.67 14.06
CA LEU A 399 -18.87 -11.73 14.78
C LEU A 399 -18.01 -12.91 14.32
N ALA A 400 -18.59 -14.09 14.09
CA ALA A 400 -17.85 -15.26 13.61
C ALA A 400 -17.19 -15.01 12.23
N HIS A 401 -17.93 -14.41 11.29
CA HIS A 401 -17.40 -14.06 9.97
C HIS A 401 -16.32 -12.98 10.05
N CYS A 402 -16.54 -11.92 10.82
CA CYS A 402 -15.56 -10.86 11.02
C CYS A 402 -14.27 -11.38 11.68
N ARG A 403 -14.38 -12.19 12.75
CA ARG A 403 -13.20 -12.80 13.41
C ARG A 403 -12.40 -13.64 12.43
N THR A 404 -13.08 -14.54 11.72
CA THR A 404 -12.43 -15.43 10.76
C THR A 404 -11.70 -14.64 9.68
N GLY A 405 -12.32 -13.58 9.14
CA GLY A 405 -11.71 -12.71 8.15
C GLY A 405 -10.49 -11.95 8.68
N LEU A 406 -10.60 -11.35 9.87
CA LEU A 406 -9.47 -10.62 10.49
C LEU A 406 -8.30 -11.56 10.83
N ASP A 407 -8.56 -12.80 11.24
CA ASP A 407 -7.51 -13.80 11.49
C ASP A 407 -6.81 -14.24 10.20
N ASP A 408 -7.59 -14.40 9.13
CA ASP A 408 -7.11 -14.64 7.78
C ASP A 408 -6.21 -13.49 7.28
N LEU A 409 -6.61 -12.24 7.53
CA LEU A 409 -5.85 -11.05 7.19
C LEU A 409 -4.56 -10.93 8.02
N SER A 410 -4.62 -11.23 9.32
CA SER A 410 -3.45 -11.21 10.20
C SER A 410 -2.36 -12.16 9.70
N ARG A 411 -2.72 -13.40 9.30
CA ARG A 411 -1.77 -14.34 8.68
C ARG A 411 -1.18 -13.81 7.37
N HIS A 412 -2.00 -13.18 6.53
CA HIS A 412 -1.54 -12.58 5.28
C HIS A 412 -0.51 -11.46 5.53
N ARG A 413 -0.75 -10.61 6.53
CA ARG A 413 0.14 -9.50 6.88
C ARG A 413 1.51 -9.98 7.38
N ILE A 414 1.55 -11.00 8.22
CA ILE A 414 2.83 -11.56 8.73
C ILE A 414 3.73 -12.02 7.57
N ALA A 415 3.14 -12.50 6.47
CA ALA A 415 3.88 -12.92 5.29
C ALA A 415 4.42 -11.76 4.42
N LEU A 416 4.07 -10.50 4.74
CA LEU A 416 4.57 -9.32 4.02
C LEU A 416 5.92 -8.88 4.59
N PRO A 417 6.89 -8.50 3.73
CA PRO A 417 8.29 -8.30 4.12
C PRO A 417 8.63 -6.92 4.67
N SER A 418 7.70 -5.95 4.65
CA SER A 418 7.96 -4.59 5.17
C SER A 418 6.84 -4.09 6.07
N ALA A 419 7.18 -3.21 7.01
CA ALA A 419 6.23 -2.58 7.94
C ALA A 419 5.17 -1.77 7.18
N GLU A 420 5.58 -1.08 6.11
CA GLU A 420 4.68 -0.36 5.21
C GLU A 420 3.63 -1.27 4.58
N LEU A 421 4.03 -2.39 3.96
CA LEU A 421 3.08 -3.32 3.35
C LEU A 421 2.12 -3.92 4.40
N ARG A 422 2.64 -4.22 5.60
CA ARG A 422 1.84 -4.71 6.73
C ARG A 422 0.81 -3.68 7.21
N ALA A 423 1.17 -2.40 7.24
CA ALA A 423 0.28 -1.30 7.60
C ALA A 423 -0.80 -1.09 6.53
N LEU A 424 -0.41 -1.02 5.26
CA LEU A 424 -1.33 -0.85 4.13
C LEU A 424 -2.35 -1.98 4.03
N ALA A 425 -1.91 -3.23 4.21
CA ALA A 425 -2.78 -4.41 4.14
C ALA A 425 -3.90 -4.41 5.20
N SER A 426 -3.74 -3.70 6.32
CA SER A 426 -4.76 -3.55 7.37
C SER A 426 -6.05 -2.93 6.85
N GLY A 427 -5.94 -2.08 5.83
CA GLY A 427 -7.09 -1.46 5.18
C GLY A 427 -8.05 -2.47 4.51
N HIS A 428 -7.61 -3.69 4.22
CA HIS A 428 -8.50 -4.76 3.73
C HIS A 428 -9.47 -5.27 4.79
N GLY A 429 -9.19 -5.01 6.08
CA GLY A 429 -9.98 -5.48 7.22
C GLY A 429 -10.84 -4.43 7.89
N THR A 430 -10.73 -3.15 7.51
CA THR A 430 -11.37 -2.02 8.21
C THR A 430 -12.88 -2.22 8.41
N GLU A 431 -13.60 -2.59 7.35
CA GLU A 431 -15.06 -2.75 7.43
C GLU A 431 -15.48 -3.96 8.27
N LEU A 432 -14.73 -5.07 8.21
CA LEU A 432 -14.96 -6.23 9.09
C LEU A 432 -14.74 -5.85 10.56
N GLY A 433 -13.70 -5.04 10.82
CA GLY A 433 -13.41 -4.46 12.12
C GLY A 433 -14.57 -3.62 12.64
N GLN A 434 -15.05 -2.66 11.85
CA GLN A 434 -16.17 -1.77 12.20
C GLN A 434 -17.47 -2.55 12.45
N LEU A 435 -17.83 -3.49 11.56
CA LEU A 435 -19.04 -4.31 11.72
C LEU A 435 -19.03 -5.12 13.02
N GLY A 436 -17.89 -5.71 13.37
CA GLY A 436 -17.81 -6.45 14.62
C GLY A 436 -17.77 -5.53 15.84
N LEU A 437 -17.14 -4.35 15.75
CA LEU A 437 -17.13 -3.37 16.82
C LEU A 437 -18.56 -2.90 17.11
N GLU A 438 -19.33 -2.57 16.08
CA GLU A 438 -20.75 -2.21 16.17
C GLU A 438 -21.55 -3.27 16.96
N VAL A 439 -21.40 -4.54 16.61
CA VAL A 439 -22.10 -5.64 17.28
C VAL A 439 -21.65 -5.80 18.73
N THR A 440 -20.34 -5.75 19.00
CA THR A 440 -19.82 -5.86 20.38
C THR A 440 -20.20 -4.65 21.26
N MET A 441 -20.30 -3.45 20.70
CA MET A 441 -20.76 -2.26 21.42
C MET A 441 -22.22 -2.36 21.85
N ASN A 442 -23.06 -3.04 21.06
CA ASN A 442 -24.50 -3.17 21.33
C ASN A 442 -24.85 -4.35 22.25
N ARG A 443 -24.05 -5.42 22.27
CA ARG A 443 -24.36 -6.66 23.01
C ARG A 443 -23.27 -7.14 23.97
N GLY A 444 -22.06 -6.62 23.86
CA GLY A 444 -20.88 -7.09 24.60
C GLY A 444 -20.58 -6.25 25.83
N GLY A 445 -19.88 -6.86 26.79
CA GLY A 445 -19.28 -6.13 27.91
C GLY A 445 -17.94 -5.48 27.54
N ALA A 446 -17.42 -4.60 28.39
CA ALA A 446 -16.16 -3.87 28.17
C ALA A 446 -14.97 -4.74 27.76
N ARG A 447 -14.86 -5.95 28.32
CA ARG A 447 -13.81 -6.92 27.95
C ARG A 447 -13.90 -7.39 26.50
N GLN A 448 -15.12 -7.59 25.98
CA GLN A 448 -15.33 -8.05 24.60
C GLN A 448 -15.05 -6.92 23.61
N VAL A 449 -15.48 -5.70 23.94
CA VAL A 449 -15.20 -4.49 23.14
C VAL A 449 -13.69 -4.25 23.06
N LEU A 450 -12.98 -4.28 24.19
CA LEU A 450 -11.53 -4.15 24.24
C LEU A 450 -10.83 -5.22 23.38
N ALA A 451 -11.21 -6.49 23.55
CA ALA A 451 -10.63 -7.59 22.79
C ALA A 451 -10.90 -7.45 21.27
N TRP A 452 -12.00 -6.80 20.89
CA TRP A 452 -12.32 -6.52 19.49
C TRP A 452 -11.45 -5.39 18.92
N MET A 453 -11.35 -4.27 19.65
CA MET A 453 -10.52 -3.12 19.27
C MET A 453 -9.05 -3.53 19.12
N GLU A 454 -8.53 -4.36 20.02
CA GLU A 454 -7.17 -4.90 19.95
C GLU A 454 -6.98 -5.96 18.85
N ARG A 455 -8.05 -6.48 18.23
CA ARG A 455 -7.91 -7.41 17.08
C ARG A 455 -7.59 -6.67 15.79
N THR A 456 -8.06 -5.44 15.66
CA THR A 456 -7.89 -4.62 14.47
C THR A 456 -6.65 -3.73 14.53
N ARG A 457 -6.16 -3.42 15.73
CA ARG A 457 -5.03 -2.52 15.97
C ARG A 457 -3.65 -3.17 15.94
N ALA A 458 -2.65 -2.32 15.68
CA ALA A 458 -1.22 -2.51 15.94
C ALA A 458 -0.65 -3.86 15.51
N ALA A 459 -1.30 -4.51 14.55
CA ALA A 459 -0.85 -5.78 14.01
C ALA A 459 0.21 -5.54 12.91
N ALA A 460 0.42 -4.28 12.48
CA ALA A 460 1.47 -3.90 11.53
C ALA A 460 2.81 -3.78 12.23
N LEU A 461 2.74 -3.45 13.53
CA LEU A 461 3.84 -3.21 14.45
C LEU A 461 4.42 -4.52 15.03
N LEU A 462 4.22 -5.64 14.35
CA LEU A 462 5.00 -6.84 14.62
C LEU A 462 6.41 -6.66 14.01
N PRO A 463 7.49 -7.04 14.73
CA PRO A 463 8.84 -6.92 14.22
C PRO A 463 8.95 -7.46 12.80
N VAL A 464 9.58 -6.67 11.94
CA VAL A 464 10.02 -7.10 10.62
C VAL A 464 11.49 -7.47 10.75
N GLU A 465 11.85 -8.66 10.30
CA GLU A 465 13.27 -9.04 10.24
C GLU A 465 14.02 -8.08 9.30
N PRO A 466 15.22 -7.64 9.69
CA PRO A 466 15.99 -6.69 8.91
C PRO A 466 16.25 -7.24 7.49
N SER A 467 16.07 -6.38 6.49
CA SER A 467 16.44 -6.71 5.11
C SER A 467 17.97 -6.71 4.95
N ASP A 468 18.50 -7.44 3.97
CA ASP A 468 19.94 -7.42 3.67
C ASP A 468 20.41 -6.00 3.29
N LEU A 469 21.14 -5.37 4.22
CA LEU A 469 21.63 -4.00 4.16
C LEU A 469 22.58 -3.73 2.99
N GLY A 470 23.28 -4.77 2.50
CA GLY A 470 24.29 -4.61 1.44
C GLY A 470 23.71 -4.01 0.16
N HIS A 471 22.42 -4.24 -0.10
CA HIS A 471 21.72 -3.77 -1.30
C HIS A 471 21.12 -2.35 -1.17
N LEU A 472 21.02 -1.80 0.05
CA LEU A 472 20.38 -0.52 0.33
C LEU A 472 21.38 0.59 0.69
N GLN A 473 22.60 0.24 1.11
CA GLN A 473 23.59 1.19 1.61
C GLN A 473 23.89 2.30 0.60
N ASP A 474 24.15 1.95 -0.67
CA ASP A 474 24.41 2.93 -1.75
C ASP A 474 23.25 3.92 -1.93
N GLN A 475 22.00 3.45 -1.80
CA GLN A 475 20.80 4.28 -1.97
C GLN A 475 20.58 5.20 -0.78
N LEU A 476 20.88 4.73 0.44
CA LEU A 476 20.84 5.55 1.66
C LEU A 476 21.92 6.63 1.63
N ASP A 477 23.13 6.30 1.16
CA ASP A 477 24.21 7.28 1.01
C ASP A 477 23.91 8.31 -0.09
N GLU A 478 23.31 7.88 -1.20
CA GLU A 478 22.80 8.79 -2.23
C GLU A 478 21.70 9.72 -1.68
N LEU A 479 20.78 9.18 -0.87
CA LEU A 479 19.72 9.97 -0.23
C LEU A 479 20.31 11.06 0.67
N ARG A 480 21.30 10.72 1.51
CA ARG A 480 21.99 11.69 2.37
C ARG A 480 22.70 12.79 1.57
N ALA A 481 23.34 12.43 0.45
CA ALA A 481 23.97 13.41 -0.42
C ALA A 481 22.95 14.43 -0.97
N VAL A 482 21.80 13.94 -1.44
CA VAL A 482 20.71 14.82 -1.93
C VAL A 482 20.15 15.70 -0.80
N HIS A 483 20.02 15.18 0.42
CA HIS A 483 19.59 15.98 1.57
C HIS A 483 20.62 17.06 1.96
N ALA A 484 21.92 16.75 1.89
CA ALA A 484 22.97 17.74 2.13
C ALA A 484 22.93 18.87 1.08
N GLU A 485 22.72 18.54 -0.19
CA GLU A 485 22.52 19.53 -1.27
C GLU A 485 21.29 20.41 -1.02
N LEU A 486 20.15 19.81 -0.64
CA LEU A 486 18.93 20.54 -0.29
C LEU A 486 19.13 21.48 0.91
N GLY A 487 19.86 21.04 1.94
CA GLY A 487 20.18 21.86 3.10
C GLY A 487 21.07 23.07 2.74
N GLY A 488 22.04 22.88 1.85
CA GLY A 488 22.94 23.95 1.38
C GLY A 488 22.22 25.07 0.60
N LEU A 489 21.17 24.73 -0.16
CA LEU A 489 20.36 25.71 -0.90
C LEU A 489 19.59 26.67 0.00
N GLY A 490 19.18 26.22 1.20
CA GLY A 490 18.50 27.08 2.18
C GLY A 490 19.38 28.19 2.76
N GLN A 491 20.71 28.00 2.73
CA GLN A 491 21.68 28.93 3.33
C GLN A 491 22.23 29.98 2.34
N HIS A 492 22.20 29.70 1.04
CA HIS A 492 22.83 30.53 0.00
C HIS A 492 21.79 31.22 -0.89
N GLY A 493 20.92 32.05 -0.29
CA GLY A 493 19.81 32.74 -0.96
C GLY A 493 20.15 33.27 -2.37
N GLY A 494 19.73 32.51 -3.39
CA GLY A 494 19.95 32.85 -4.79
C GLY A 494 19.86 31.62 -5.70
N HIS A 495 18.79 31.56 -6.51
CA HIS A 495 18.53 30.59 -7.59
C HIS A 495 18.04 29.20 -7.16
N THR A 496 16.72 29.02 -7.01
CA THR A 496 16.24 27.75 -6.41
C THR A 496 15.04 27.07 -7.04
N GLY A 497 14.19 27.69 -7.86
CA GLY A 497 12.97 27.01 -8.33
C GLY A 497 13.22 25.70 -9.09
N GLU A 498 14.04 25.75 -10.14
CA GLU A 498 14.32 24.60 -11.01
C GLU A 498 15.27 23.57 -10.35
N VAL A 499 16.31 24.05 -9.64
CA VAL A 499 17.26 23.20 -8.93
C VAL A 499 16.57 22.46 -7.77
N LEU A 500 15.75 23.16 -6.97
CA LEU A 500 14.96 22.56 -5.89
C LEU A 500 14.00 21.50 -6.45
N GLY A 501 13.27 21.81 -7.54
CA GLY A 501 12.40 20.86 -8.20
C GLY A 501 13.14 19.60 -8.67
N THR A 502 14.35 19.77 -9.21
CA THR A 502 15.20 18.66 -9.66
C THR A 502 15.66 17.78 -8.48
N LEU A 503 16.11 18.39 -7.38
CA LEU A 503 16.55 17.66 -6.19
C LEU A 503 15.39 16.95 -5.49
N LEU A 504 14.23 17.59 -5.36
CA LEU A 504 13.03 16.94 -4.80
C LEU A 504 12.59 15.76 -5.66
N THR A 505 12.64 15.89 -6.98
CA THR A 505 12.35 14.78 -7.91
C THR A 505 13.34 13.63 -7.71
N ARG A 506 14.64 13.94 -7.57
CA ARG A 506 15.68 12.96 -7.32
C ARG A 506 15.50 12.27 -5.97
N GLN A 507 15.15 13.01 -4.92
CA GLN A 507 14.84 12.50 -3.58
C GLN A 507 13.69 11.48 -3.66
N VAL A 508 12.55 11.85 -4.24
CA VAL A 508 11.38 10.96 -4.40
C VAL A 508 11.75 9.70 -5.20
N ALA A 509 12.59 9.83 -6.22
CA ALA A 509 13.05 8.68 -7.01
C ALA A 509 13.92 7.71 -6.18
N ILE A 510 14.84 8.22 -5.36
CA ILE A 510 15.68 7.40 -4.46
C ILE A 510 14.82 6.72 -3.40
N GLU A 511 13.91 7.44 -2.76
CA GLU A 511 12.97 6.90 -1.76
C GLU A 511 12.11 5.78 -2.36
N GLY A 512 11.61 5.98 -3.58
CA GLY A 512 10.89 4.96 -4.33
C GLY A 512 11.75 3.71 -4.61
N ARG A 513 13.06 3.86 -4.88
CA ARG A 513 13.97 2.71 -5.04
C ARG A 513 14.14 1.93 -3.74
N ILE A 514 14.36 2.63 -2.63
CA ILE A 514 14.52 2.02 -1.29
C ILE A 514 13.25 1.25 -0.90
N ARG A 515 12.06 1.86 -1.04
CA ARG A 515 10.78 1.19 -0.76
C ARG A 515 10.56 -0.05 -1.61
N ARG A 516 10.75 0.06 -2.92
CA ARG A 516 10.62 -1.11 -3.81
C ARG A 516 11.58 -2.23 -3.40
N ALA A 517 12.80 -1.92 -2.96
CA ALA A 517 13.73 -2.93 -2.45
C ALA A 517 13.22 -3.64 -1.19
N THR A 518 12.62 -2.92 -0.23
CA THR A 518 12.09 -3.54 1.00
C THR A 518 10.87 -4.40 0.73
N TRP A 519 10.02 -4.04 -0.25
CA TRP A 519 8.86 -4.83 -0.66
C TRP A 519 9.21 -6.20 -1.26
N ARG A 520 10.46 -6.38 -1.72
CA ARG A 520 10.95 -7.57 -2.43
C ARG A 520 11.81 -8.48 -1.57
N SER A 521 12.13 -8.06 -0.34
CA SER A 521 13.01 -8.81 0.56
C SER A 521 12.45 -10.22 0.78
N SER A 522 13.34 -11.23 0.74
CA SER A 522 12.96 -12.62 0.97
C SER A 522 12.86 -12.88 2.46
N PHE A 523 11.73 -13.42 2.89
CA PHE A 523 11.46 -13.74 4.29
C PHE A 523 11.56 -15.27 4.51
N ALA A 524 12.47 -15.70 5.38
CA ALA A 524 12.32 -16.99 6.05
C ALA A 524 11.26 -16.79 7.13
N ALA A 525 10.07 -17.35 6.94
CA ALA A 525 8.98 -17.20 7.90
C ALA A 525 9.25 -17.99 9.18
N ASP A 526 10.11 -17.44 10.03
CA ASP A 526 10.12 -17.86 11.42
C ASP A 526 8.86 -17.35 12.10
N ARG A 527 8.24 -18.24 12.86
CA ARG A 527 6.89 -18.08 13.40
C ARG A 527 6.90 -17.02 14.51
N ALA A 528 6.86 -15.74 14.14
CA ALA A 528 6.47 -14.68 15.06
C ALA A 528 5.06 -15.01 15.58
N HIS A 529 5.00 -15.50 16.81
CA HIS A 529 3.73 -15.83 17.45
C HIS A 529 3.01 -14.53 17.77
N VAL A 530 1.82 -14.35 17.20
CA VAL A 530 0.87 -13.35 17.69
C VAL A 530 0.42 -13.83 19.07
N THR A 531 1.05 -13.32 20.13
CA THR A 531 0.52 -13.46 21.47
C THR A 531 -0.79 -12.66 21.55
N ALA A 532 -1.85 -13.34 21.99
CA ALA A 532 -3.12 -12.68 22.30
C ALA A 532 -2.90 -11.59 23.36
N VAL A 533 -3.83 -10.62 23.48
CA VAL A 533 -3.87 -9.72 24.64
C VAL A 533 -3.70 -10.58 25.89
N PRO A 534 -2.73 -10.27 26.79
CA PRO A 534 -2.53 -11.09 27.96
C PRO A 534 -3.85 -11.27 28.70
N ALA A 535 -4.25 -12.52 28.98
CA ALA A 535 -5.44 -12.79 29.80
C ALA A 535 -5.39 -12.05 31.16
N ARG A 536 -4.19 -11.62 31.55
CA ARG A 536 -3.81 -10.87 32.75
C ARG A 536 -3.44 -9.40 32.49
N LEU A 537 -3.93 -8.76 31.41
CA LEU A 537 -3.66 -7.34 31.14
C LEU A 537 -4.00 -6.46 32.37
N ARG A 538 -5.13 -6.73 33.03
CA ARG A 538 -5.54 -6.03 34.25
C ARG A 538 -4.52 -6.18 35.39
N ASP A 539 -4.00 -7.37 35.61
CA ASP A 539 -3.00 -7.63 36.64
C ASP A 539 -1.69 -6.89 36.32
N SER A 540 -1.34 -6.86 35.03
CA SER A 540 -0.13 -6.20 34.53
C SER A 540 -0.17 -4.67 34.69
N LEU A 541 -1.35 -4.06 34.74
CA LEU A 541 -1.49 -2.62 34.98
C LEU A 541 -0.96 -2.20 36.37
N GLY A 542 -0.92 -3.11 37.35
CA GLY A 542 -0.32 -2.83 38.66
C GLY A 542 -0.97 -1.65 39.40
N GLY A 543 -2.28 -1.47 39.24
CA GLY A 543 -3.04 -0.35 39.82
C GLY A 543 -3.24 0.86 38.90
N ARG A 544 -2.59 0.90 37.73
CA ARG A 544 -2.83 1.91 36.69
C ARG A 544 -4.19 1.72 36.02
N VAL A 545 -4.70 2.77 35.38
CA VAL A 545 -5.93 2.71 34.60
C VAL A 545 -5.62 2.76 33.12
N LEU A 546 -6.05 1.74 32.38
CA LEU A 546 -5.99 1.75 30.92
C LEU A 546 -7.23 2.45 30.35
N VAL A 547 -7.04 3.36 29.41
CA VAL A 547 -8.09 3.94 28.59
C VAL A 547 -7.74 3.71 27.12
N GLU A 548 -8.51 2.86 26.46
CA GLU A 548 -8.37 2.62 25.03
C GLU A 548 -9.49 3.29 24.25
N TYR A 549 -9.14 4.14 23.29
CA TYR A 549 -10.07 4.87 22.41
C TYR A 549 -10.22 4.13 21.10
N GLY A 550 -11.42 4.09 20.50
CA GLY A 550 -11.69 3.47 19.20
C GLY A 550 -12.72 4.24 18.40
N MET A 551 -12.84 3.92 17.11
CA MET A 551 -13.75 4.59 16.18
C MET A 551 -14.91 3.67 15.76
N LEU A 552 -16.15 4.14 15.95
CA LEU A 552 -17.36 3.52 15.42
C LEU A 552 -18.03 4.49 14.44
N GLY A 553 -17.70 4.38 13.15
CA GLY A 553 -18.02 5.42 12.19
C GLY A 553 -17.28 6.72 12.56
N ASP A 554 -18.01 7.83 12.68
CA ASP A 554 -17.47 9.12 13.11
C ASP A 554 -17.53 9.33 14.64
N GLU A 555 -18.05 8.34 15.38
CA GLU A 555 -18.20 8.40 16.83
C GLU A 555 -16.98 7.79 17.54
N LEU A 556 -16.44 8.54 18.48
CA LEU A 556 -15.38 8.11 19.37
C LEU A 556 -15.98 7.30 20.53
N VAL A 557 -15.40 6.13 20.78
CA VAL A 557 -15.72 5.27 21.92
C VAL A 557 -14.48 5.04 22.76
N ALA A 558 -14.64 4.78 24.05
CA ALA A 558 -13.54 4.45 24.94
C ALA A 558 -13.87 3.27 25.84
N VAL A 559 -12.87 2.43 26.10
CA VAL A 559 -12.91 1.38 27.12
C VAL A 559 -11.94 1.76 28.23
N ALA A 560 -12.47 1.95 29.45
CA ALA A 560 -11.65 2.16 30.64
C ALA A 560 -11.56 0.87 31.45
N VAL A 561 -10.34 0.46 31.81
CA VAL A 561 -10.03 -0.72 32.64
C VAL A 561 -9.33 -0.28 33.91
N GLU A 562 -10.05 -0.36 35.02
CA GLU A 562 -9.53 -0.16 36.38
C GLU A 562 -9.29 -1.51 37.07
N SER A 563 -8.65 -1.50 38.23
CA SER A 563 -8.34 -2.71 39.02
C SER A 563 -9.57 -3.58 39.31
N ARG A 564 -10.74 -2.98 39.54
CA ARG A 564 -11.96 -3.73 39.93
C ARG A 564 -13.06 -3.72 38.86
N ARG A 565 -13.08 -2.74 37.95
CA ARG A 565 -14.17 -2.57 36.97
C ARG A 565 -13.65 -2.22 35.59
N SER A 566 -14.46 -2.53 34.58
CA SER A 566 -14.25 -2.02 33.21
C SER A 566 -15.54 -1.43 32.69
N ARG A 567 -15.47 -0.31 31.98
CA ARG A 567 -16.63 0.34 31.36
C ARG A 567 -16.35 0.70 29.90
N VAL A 568 -17.44 0.80 29.14
CA VAL A 568 -17.45 1.34 27.78
C VAL A 568 -18.18 2.67 27.82
N VAL A 569 -17.63 3.68 27.16
CA VAL A 569 -18.19 5.04 27.12
C VAL A 569 -18.22 5.51 25.68
N ARG A 570 -19.36 6.09 25.26
CA ARG A 570 -19.51 6.79 23.99
C ARG A 570 -19.20 8.27 24.22
N LEU A 571 -18.22 8.81 23.49
CA LEU A 571 -17.67 10.16 23.71
C LEU A 571 -18.19 11.19 22.69
N GLY A 572 -18.84 10.74 21.62
CA GLY A 572 -19.41 11.62 20.59
C GLY A 572 -18.50 11.78 19.36
N PRO A 573 -18.74 12.79 18.50
CA PRO A 573 -18.08 12.89 17.20
C PRO A 573 -16.60 13.25 17.30
N VAL A 574 -15.74 12.49 16.62
CA VAL A 574 -14.28 12.69 16.63
C VAL A 574 -13.87 14.03 16.03
N GLY A 575 -14.61 14.52 15.02
CA GLY A 575 -14.29 15.78 14.33
C GLY A 575 -14.21 16.97 15.29
N ALA A 576 -15.12 17.04 16.26
CA ALA A 576 -15.12 18.10 17.27
C ALA A 576 -13.87 18.06 18.16
N VAL A 577 -13.34 16.86 18.46
CA VAL A 577 -12.08 16.70 19.22
C VAL A 577 -10.91 17.17 18.38
N LEU A 578 -10.82 16.72 17.13
CA LEU A 578 -9.71 17.06 16.23
C LEU A 578 -9.65 18.57 15.96
N ASP A 579 -10.79 19.25 15.86
CA ASP A 579 -10.84 20.70 15.73
C ASP A 579 -10.26 21.42 16.95
N GLN A 580 -10.54 20.94 18.18
CA GLN A 580 -9.91 21.50 19.38
C GLN A 580 -8.40 21.23 19.41
N THR A 581 -7.96 20.03 19.01
CA THR A 581 -6.53 19.68 18.94
C THR A 581 -5.77 20.55 17.94
N ARG A 582 -6.32 20.75 16.73
CA ARG A 582 -5.74 21.66 15.72
C ARG A 582 -5.65 23.09 16.24
N ALA A 583 -6.71 23.58 16.87
CA ALA A 583 -6.74 24.92 17.44
C ALA A 583 -5.73 25.09 18.60
N LEU A 584 -5.54 24.05 19.42
CA LEU A 584 -4.53 24.04 20.48
C LEU A 584 -3.12 24.16 19.89
N PHE A 585 -2.79 23.37 18.86
CA PHE A 585 -1.48 23.47 18.22
C PHE A 585 -1.24 24.84 17.57
N PHE A 586 -2.26 25.42 16.97
CA PHE A 586 -2.18 26.79 16.47
C PHE A 586 -1.84 27.79 17.59
N ALA A 587 -2.46 27.65 18.77
CA ALA A 587 -2.16 28.49 19.93
C ALA A 587 -0.73 28.26 20.46
N LEU A 588 -0.28 27.00 20.58
CA LEU A 588 1.08 26.67 21.04
C LEU A 588 2.16 27.22 20.11
N ARG A 589 1.98 27.14 18.79
CA ARG A 589 2.90 27.74 17.81
C ARG A 589 2.98 29.26 17.92
N ARG A 590 1.88 29.93 18.29
CA ARG A 590 1.89 31.38 18.52
C ARG A 590 2.62 31.77 19.81
N LEU A 591 2.75 30.88 20.78
CA LEU A 591 3.47 31.14 22.03
C LEU A 591 5.00 31.15 21.84
N THR A 592 5.52 30.50 20.80
CA THR A 592 6.98 30.45 20.56
C THR A 592 7.49 31.61 19.71
N GLN A 593 6.60 32.32 19.01
CA GLN A 593 6.93 33.52 18.24
C GLN A 593 5.93 34.65 18.55
N PRO A 594 5.89 35.16 19.80
CA PRO A 594 4.95 36.20 20.18
C PRO A 594 5.31 37.52 19.49
N ARG A 595 4.34 38.10 18.75
CA ARG A 595 4.50 39.42 18.11
C ARG A 595 4.32 40.60 19.08
N SER A 596 3.64 40.37 20.20
CA SER A 596 3.35 41.33 21.26
C SER A 596 2.91 40.60 22.53
N GLU A 597 2.93 41.29 23.68
CA GLU A 597 2.43 40.76 24.96
C GLU A 597 0.93 40.40 24.90
N SER A 598 0.12 41.21 24.23
CA SER A 598 -1.31 40.91 23.99
C SER A 598 -1.52 39.66 23.14
N SER A 599 -0.67 39.45 22.12
CA SER A 599 -0.71 38.23 21.31
C SER A 599 -0.32 37.00 22.12
N TRP A 600 0.63 37.13 23.05
CA TRP A 600 1.00 36.06 23.98
C TRP A 600 -0.17 35.70 24.89
N HIS A 601 -0.77 36.67 25.59
CA HIS A 601 -1.91 36.43 26.48
C HIS A 601 -3.09 35.77 25.75
N ALA A 602 -3.41 36.24 24.53
CA ALA A 602 -4.47 35.65 23.73
C ALA A 602 -4.18 34.19 23.33
N ALA A 603 -2.93 33.88 22.93
CA ALA A 603 -2.52 32.52 22.62
C ALA A 603 -2.55 31.62 23.87
N ARG A 604 -2.09 32.14 25.02
CA ARG A 604 -2.11 31.44 26.31
C ARG A 604 -3.53 31.08 26.74
N LEU A 605 -4.45 32.05 26.73
CA LEU A 605 -5.86 31.84 27.04
C LEU A 605 -6.51 30.86 26.06
N SER A 606 -6.19 30.99 24.76
CA SER A 606 -6.68 30.04 23.76
C SER A 606 -6.24 28.62 24.07
N ALA A 607 -4.96 28.41 24.39
CA ALA A 607 -4.44 27.08 24.74
C ALA A 607 -5.15 26.47 25.94
N ASP A 608 -5.32 27.22 27.04
CA ASP A 608 -6.04 26.75 28.24
C ASP A 608 -7.49 26.36 27.90
N LEU A 609 -8.22 27.21 27.19
CA LEU A 609 -9.60 26.92 26.77
C LEU A 609 -9.71 25.65 25.90
N ARG A 610 -8.72 25.36 25.06
CA ARG A 610 -8.70 24.13 24.26
C ARG A 610 -8.38 22.91 25.11
N LEU A 611 -7.44 23.01 26.05
CA LEU A 611 -7.14 21.93 27.00
C LEU A 611 -8.38 21.58 27.83
N ASP A 612 -9.09 22.58 28.37
CA ASP A 612 -10.30 22.35 29.17
C ASP A 612 -11.41 21.66 28.36
N ARG A 613 -11.62 22.09 27.11
CA ARG A 613 -12.57 21.44 26.21
C ARG A 613 -12.17 20.00 25.89
N LEU A 614 -10.90 19.76 25.60
CA LEU A 614 -10.38 18.42 25.36
C LEU A 614 -10.55 17.52 26.60
N ARG A 615 -10.27 18.02 27.81
CA ARG A 615 -10.52 17.31 29.08
C ARG A 615 -12.00 16.96 29.24
N ALA A 616 -12.89 17.92 28.97
CA ALA A 616 -14.34 17.72 29.07
C ALA A 616 -14.88 16.69 28.07
N MET A 617 -14.26 16.59 26.89
CA MET A 617 -14.68 15.64 25.84
C MET A 617 -14.06 14.24 26.00
N LEU A 618 -12.79 14.17 26.40
CA LEU A 618 -12.01 12.92 26.37
C LEU A 618 -11.89 12.21 27.72
N LEU A 619 -11.88 12.94 28.83
CA LEU A 619 -11.58 12.39 30.16
C LEU A 619 -12.76 12.51 31.13
N ALA A 620 -13.45 13.65 31.18
CA ALA A 620 -14.55 13.86 32.11
C ALA A 620 -15.67 12.80 32.00
N PRO A 621 -16.11 12.36 30.79
CA PRO A 621 -17.14 11.33 30.67
C PRO A 621 -16.68 9.96 31.18
N LEU A 622 -15.38 9.77 31.34
CA LEU A 622 -14.83 8.54 31.89
C LEU A 622 -14.94 8.50 33.41
N CYS A 623 -15.14 9.60 34.15
CA CYS A 623 -15.22 9.58 35.62
C CYS A 623 -14.06 8.81 36.29
N LEU A 624 -12.84 9.09 35.85
CA LEU A 624 -11.61 8.49 36.37
C LEU A 624 -11.18 9.18 37.68
N PRO A 625 -10.49 8.48 38.60
CA PRO A 625 -9.85 9.14 39.74
C PRO A 625 -8.81 10.16 39.25
N GLY A 626 -8.80 11.37 39.82
CA GLY A 626 -7.93 12.46 39.37
C GLY A 626 -6.44 12.20 39.56
N ASP A 627 -6.07 11.33 40.50
CA ASP A 627 -4.71 10.93 40.84
C ASP A 627 -4.26 9.60 40.19
N ALA A 628 -5.15 8.97 39.40
CA ALA A 628 -4.84 7.70 38.76
C ALA A 628 -3.76 7.84 37.69
N GLU A 629 -2.72 7.01 37.73
CA GLU A 629 -1.76 6.88 36.64
C GLU A 629 -2.45 6.22 35.42
N LEU A 630 -2.38 6.89 34.27
CA LEU A 630 -3.09 6.47 33.06
C LEU A 630 -2.16 5.80 32.06
N VAL A 631 -2.66 4.72 31.46
CA VAL A 631 -2.16 4.16 30.21
C VAL A 631 -3.20 4.49 29.14
N VAL A 632 -2.84 5.32 28.17
CA VAL A 632 -3.75 5.75 27.10
C VAL A 632 -3.37 5.07 25.80
N VAL A 633 -4.36 4.46 25.14
CA VAL A 633 -4.23 3.91 23.79
C VAL A 633 -5.15 4.71 22.86
N PRO A 634 -4.62 5.71 22.13
CA PRO A 634 -5.41 6.55 21.24
C PRO A 634 -5.95 5.79 20.01
N ALA A 635 -6.86 6.43 19.27
CA ALA A 635 -7.29 6.00 17.94
C ALA A 635 -7.00 7.09 16.90
N GLY A 636 -6.54 6.68 15.71
CA GLY A 636 -6.30 7.58 14.58
C GLY A 636 -5.49 8.83 14.96
N ASP A 637 -5.93 9.99 14.49
CA ASP A 637 -5.23 11.27 14.70
C ASP A 637 -5.12 11.72 16.18
N LEU A 638 -5.80 11.04 17.12
CA LEU A 638 -5.68 11.31 18.55
C LEU A 638 -4.30 10.95 19.11
N HIS A 639 -3.46 10.22 18.38
CA HIS A 639 -2.05 10.00 18.73
C HIS A 639 -1.27 11.30 18.92
N SER A 640 -1.65 12.37 18.22
CA SER A 640 -1.03 13.69 18.37
C SER A 640 -1.50 14.46 19.61
N THR A 641 -2.62 14.07 20.23
CA THR A 641 -3.23 14.84 21.35
C THR A 641 -2.25 14.95 22.53
N PRO A 642 -2.11 16.12 23.18
CA PRO A 642 -1.19 16.30 24.31
C PRO A 642 -1.77 15.71 25.60
N TRP A 643 -1.92 14.38 25.64
CA TRP A 643 -2.57 13.63 26.73
C TRP A 643 -1.98 13.92 28.10
N SER A 644 -0.65 14.06 28.19
CA SER A 644 0.02 14.42 29.44
C SER A 644 -0.42 15.79 29.99
N ALA A 645 -0.87 16.72 29.13
CA ALA A 645 -1.41 18.03 29.54
C ALA A 645 -2.91 18.00 29.89
N LEU A 646 -3.61 16.93 29.53
CA LEU A 646 -5.03 16.76 29.83
C LEU A 646 -5.28 16.13 31.20
N HIS A 647 -4.27 15.51 31.81
CA HIS A 647 -4.41 14.79 33.08
C HIS A 647 -3.41 15.29 34.12
N ASP A 648 -3.83 15.33 35.39
CA ASP A 648 -3.04 15.88 36.50
C ASP A 648 -2.28 14.79 37.30
N ALA A 649 -2.09 13.62 36.69
CA ALA A 649 -1.24 12.53 37.19
C ALA A 649 -0.38 11.95 36.05
N PRO A 650 0.53 10.98 36.31
CA PRO A 650 1.35 10.39 35.26
C PRO A 650 0.53 9.74 34.14
N VAL A 651 0.97 9.95 32.89
CA VAL A 651 0.34 9.41 31.68
C VAL A 651 1.39 8.73 30.82
N SER A 652 1.13 7.48 30.44
CA SER A 652 1.88 6.74 29.43
C SER A 652 0.98 6.44 28.23
N LEU A 653 1.51 6.54 27.02
CA LEU A 653 0.82 6.18 25.79
C LEU A 653 1.33 4.86 25.22
N ALA A 654 0.50 4.19 24.43
CA ALA A 654 0.93 3.09 23.58
C ALA A 654 0.08 2.99 22.30
N PRO A 655 0.62 2.44 21.19
CA PRO A 655 -0.17 2.19 19.99
C PRO A 655 -1.22 1.08 20.15
N SER A 656 -1.05 0.19 21.14
CA SER A 656 -2.04 -0.81 21.55
C SER A 656 -1.81 -1.24 22.99
N ALA A 657 -2.84 -1.81 23.62
CA ALA A 657 -2.70 -2.41 24.94
C ALA A 657 -1.70 -3.58 24.94
N ARG A 658 -1.62 -4.34 23.82
CA ARG A 658 -0.61 -5.38 23.60
C ARG A 658 0.81 -4.84 23.58
N LEU A 659 1.08 -3.75 22.86
CA LEU A 659 2.43 -3.17 22.82
C LEU A 659 2.84 -2.59 24.16
N TRP A 660 1.90 -1.99 24.90
CA TRP A 660 2.17 -1.56 26.27
C TRP A 660 2.58 -2.75 27.16
N ALA A 661 1.82 -3.86 27.12
CA ALA A 661 2.15 -5.06 27.90
C ALA A 661 3.51 -5.67 27.49
N ARG A 662 3.83 -5.72 26.19
CA ARG A 662 5.15 -6.16 25.70
C ARG A 662 6.28 -5.26 26.21
N SER A 663 6.05 -3.95 26.24
CA SER A 663 7.03 -3.00 26.77
C SER A 663 7.27 -3.22 28.28
N LEU A 664 6.25 -3.64 29.03
CA LEU A 664 6.38 -4.02 30.43
C LEU A 664 7.20 -5.30 30.59
N GLU A 665 6.95 -6.32 29.76
CA GLU A 665 7.77 -7.55 29.76
C GLU A 665 9.25 -7.24 29.49
N ALA A 666 9.53 -6.34 28.54
CA ALA A 666 10.88 -5.88 28.25
C ALA A 666 11.57 -5.20 29.47
N THR A 667 10.82 -4.56 30.38
CA THR A 667 11.40 -4.00 31.61
C THR A 667 11.97 -5.05 32.56
N THR A 668 11.49 -6.29 32.46
CA THR A 668 11.85 -7.42 33.33
C THR A 668 12.87 -8.39 32.70
N GLY A 669 13.13 -8.28 31.39
CA GLY A 669 13.98 -9.20 30.65
C GLY A 669 15.43 -8.71 30.45
N THR A 670 16.38 -9.65 30.54
CA THR A 670 17.84 -9.55 30.25
C THR A 670 18.72 -8.70 31.18
N ALA A 671 20.00 -9.13 31.30
CA ALA A 671 21.04 -8.42 32.03
C ALA A 671 21.31 -7.07 31.35
N ARG A 672 21.01 -5.97 32.06
CA ARG A 672 21.18 -4.61 31.55
C ARG A 672 22.66 -4.29 31.40
N ASN A 673 23.09 -4.01 30.18
CA ASN A 673 24.33 -3.29 29.97
C ASN A 673 23.99 -1.82 30.29
N HIS A 674 24.39 -1.29 31.46
CA HIS A 674 24.03 0.05 31.95
C HIS A 674 24.65 1.20 31.13
N SER A 675 24.72 1.05 29.81
CA SER A 675 25.25 2.02 28.86
C SER A 675 24.23 3.13 28.62
N THR A 676 24.69 4.37 28.86
CA THR A 676 23.96 5.59 28.54
C THR A 676 24.60 6.24 27.32
N VAL A 677 23.78 6.58 26.32
CA VAL A 677 24.20 7.25 25.09
C VAL A 677 23.54 8.62 25.02
N LEU A 678 24.34 9.66 24.77
CA LEU A 678 23.89 11.04 24.68
C LEU A 678 24.29 11.61 23.31
N VAL A 679 23.35 12.16 22.55
CA VAL A 679 23.61 12.65 21.19
C VAL A 679 23.10 14.08 21.03
N ALA A 680 23.96 14.97 20.54
CA ALA A 680 23.57 16.29 20.03
C ALA A 680 23.63 16.28 18.49
N GLY A 681 22.55 16.70 17.84
CA GLY A 681 22.50 16.97 16.39
C GLY A 681 23.10 18.33 16.02
N PRO A 682 23.36 18.58 14.72
CA PRO A 682 23.82 19.87 14.21
C PRO A 682 22.71 20.93 14.27
N ASP A 683 23.08 22.21 14.11
CA ASP A 683 22.18 23.36 13.94
C ASP A 683 21.08 23.51 14.99
N LEU A 684 21.37 23.07 16.22
CA LEU A 684 20.50 23.21 17.39
C LEU A 684 21.31 23.83 18.55
N PRO A 685 21.31 25.18 18.69
CA PRO A 685 22.20 25.90 19.62
C PRO A 685 22.13 25.43 21.09
N GLY A 686 21.00 24.84 21.51
CA GLY A 686 20.79 24.30 22.86
C GLY A 686 21.25 22.85 23.07
N ALA A 687 21.39 22.05 22.01
CA ALA A 687 21.61 20.60 22.14
C ALA A 687 22.95 20.25 22.79
N THR A 688 24.04 20.89 22.36
CA THR A 688 25.37 20.64 22.96
C THR A 688 25.43 21.05 24.42
N ALA A 689 24.77 22.16 24.79
CA ALA A 689 24.67 22.62 26.18
C ALA A 689 23.83 21.65 27.03
N GLU A 690 22.74 21.13 26.48
CA GLU A 690 21.91 20.10 27.10
C GLU A 690 22.71 18.82 27.36
N ILE A 691 23.41 18.28 26.35
CA ILE A 691 24.27 17.11 26.51
C ILE A 691 25.37 17.35 27.54
N ALA A 692 25.97 18.55 27.58
CA ALA A 692 26.97 18.90 28.58
C ALA A 692 26.41 18.87 30.02
N ARG A 693 25.15 19.28 30.23
CA ARG A 693 24.46 19.16 31.52
C ARG A 693 24.17 17.70 31.86
N LEU A 694 23.66 16.92 30.91
CA LEU A 694 23.35 15.50 31.12
C LEU A 694 24.60 14.65 31.41
N ARG A 695 25.75 14.98 30.81
CA ARG A 695 27.04 14.32 31.12
C ARG A 695 27.45 14.47 32.59
N ARG A 696 27.03 15.53 33.29
CA ARG A 696 27.27 15.67 34.73
C ARG A 696 26.42 14.69 35.55
N LEU A 697 25.24 14.32 35.05
CA LEU A 697 24.37 13.31 35.66
C LEU A 697 24.81 11.88 35.33
N TYR A 698 25.42 11.67 34.16
CA TYR A 698 25.93 10.38 33.69
C TYR A 698 27.41 10.47 33.28
N PRO A 699 28.36 10.44 34.24
CA PRO A 699 29.79 10.59 33.94
C PRO A 699 30.35 9.51 33.01
N GLN A 700 29.74 8.32 33.00
CA GLN A 700 30.13 7.17 32.17
C GLN A 700 29.41 7.13 30.81
N ALA A 701 28.57 8.11 30.49
CA ALA A 701 27.83 8.12 29.25
C ALA A 701 28.76 8.36 28.04
N VAL A 702 28.51 7.65 26.95
CA VAL A 702 29.12 7.94 25.65
C VAL A 702 28.34 9.09 25.02
N ALA A 703 29.02 10.21 24.77
CA ALA A 703 28.38 11.37 24.16
C ALA A 703 28.93 11.66 22.75
N LEU A 704 28.04 11.82 21.78
CA LEU A 704 28.34 12.27 20.43
C LEU A 704 27.80 13.69 20.22
N THR A 705 28.67 14.61 19.85
CA THR A 705 28.32 15.99 19.47
C THR A 705 28.81 16.27 18.06
N PRO A 706 28.27 17.26 17.34
CA PRO A 706 28.75 17.61 16.01
C PRO A 706 30.25 17.94 16.02
N PRO A 707 31.02 17.54 14.99
CA PRO A 707 30.59 16.81 13.78
C PRO A 707 30.59 15.27 13.93
N ALA A 708 30.86 14.73 15.12
CA ALA A 708 30.99 13.29 15.36
C ALA A 708 29.64 12.55 15.50
N SER A 709 28.53 13.27 15.63
CA SER A 709 27.17 12.70 15.70
C SER A 709 26.66 12.31 14.31
N THR A 710 27.35 11.37 13.65
CA THR A 710 26.96 10.82 12.35
C THR A 710 25.94 9.69 12.48
N ALA A 711 25.12 9.44 11.45
CA ALA A 711 24.11 8.38 11.44
C ALA A 711 24.72 7.01 11.75
N GLY A 712 25.83 6.67 11.11
CA GLY A 712 26.54 5.42 11.38
C GLY A 712 27.08 5.31 12.81
N ALA A 713 27.57 6.41 13.41
CA ALA A 713 28.06 6.40 14.79
C ALA A 713 26.91 6.27 15.80
N VAL A 714 25.81 7.02 15.59
CA VAL A 714 24.62 6.98 16.43
C VAL A 714 23.98 5.59 16.41
N LEU A 715 23.77 5.00 15.23
CA LEU A 715 23.17 3.67 15.09
C LEU A 715 23.96 2.58 15.83
N ARG A 716 25.30 2.60 15.75
CA ARG A 716 26.15 1.62 16.46
C ARG A 716 26.04 1.73 17.97
N LEU A 717 25.86 2.95 18.51
CA LEU A 717 25.76 3.16 19.95
C LEU A 717 24.35 2.90 20.47
N LEU A 718 23.32 3.14 19.65
CA LEU A 718 21.92 2.89 20.01
C LEU A 718 21.61 1.41 20.20
N ASP A 719 22.30 0.54 19.45
CA ASP A 719 22.08 -0.89 19.50
C ASP A 719 22.43 -1.46 20.88
N GLY A 720 21.42 -1.93 21.61
CA GLY A 720 21.56 -2.49 22.96
C GLY A 720 21.84 -1.47 24.08
N ALA A 721 21.68 -0.16 23.86
CA ALA A 721 21.83 0.84 24.92
C ALA A 721 20.70 0.75 25.97
N ASP A 722 21.01 0.88 27.28
CA ASP A 722 19.97 0.90 28.33
C ASP A 722 19.19 2.22 28.35
N LEU A 723 19.86 3.33 28.03
CA LEU A 723 19.26 4.64 27.90
C LEU A 723 19.93 5.44 26.78
N ALA A 724 19.16 5.87 25.80
CA ALA A 724 19.60 6.80 24.77
C ALA A 724 18.85 8.13 24.88
N HIS A 725 19.58 9.25 24.81
CA HIS A 725 19.02 10.59 24.73
C HIS A 725 19.53 11.28 23.44
N LEU A 726 18.62 11.70 22.58
CA LEU A 726 18.92 12.36 21.31
C LEU A 726 18.30 13.76 21.30
N ALA A 727 19.14 14.78 21.40
CA ALA A 727 18.80 16.19 21.23
C ALA A 727 19.17 16.64 19.81
N CYS A 728 18.20 16.61 18.88
CA CYS A 728 18.42 16.89 17.46
C CYS A 728 17.14 17.44 16.82
N HIS A 729 17.17 17.90 15.57
CA HIS A 729 15.93 18.17 14.83
C HIS A 729 15.29 16.86 14.40
N GLY A 730 13.96 16.78 14.47
CA GLY A 730 13.18 15.70 13.89
C GLY A 730 12.24 16.25 12.83
N GLN A 731 12.01 15.45 11.79
CA GLN A 731 11.09 15.78 10.71
C GLN A 731 10.12 14.62 10.50
N LEU A 732 8.83 14.88 10.69
CA LEU A 732 7.77 13.94 10.37
C LEU A 732 7.38 14.07 8.90
N ARG A 733 7.22 12.93 8.23
CA ARG A 733 6.69 12.85 6.88
C ARG A 733 5.36 12.13 6.84
N ALA A 734 4.27 12.90 6.82
CA ALA A 734 2.92 12.36 6.72
C ALA A 734 2.65 11.68 5.36
N ASP A 735 3.32 12.14 4.30
CA ASP A 735 3.28 11.54 2.97
C ASP A 735 4.01 10.19 2.93
N ASN A 736 5.11 10.07 3.68
CA ASN A 736 5.86 8.82 3.81
C ASN A 736 6.53 8.66 5.18
N PRO A 737 5.83 8.05 6.16
CA PRO A 737 6.29 7.95 7.55
C PRO A 737 7.63 7.24 7.73
N LEU A 738 7.98 6.28 6.86
CA LEU A 738 9.27 5.58 6.91
C LEU A 738 10.46 6.49 6.58
N PHE A 739 10.25 7.63 5.92
CA PHE A 739 11.29 8.62 5.66
C PHE A 739 11.22 9.81 6.62
N SER A 740 10.45 9.70 7.71
CA SER A 740 10.63 10.59 8.85
C SER A 740 12.05 10.42 9.38
N SER A 741 12.69 11.50 9.83
CA SER A 741 14.12 11.48 10.13
C SER A 741 14.54 12.32 11.33
N LEU A 742 15.70 11.97 11.89
CA LEU A 742 16.44 12.77 12.86
C LEU A 742 17.67 13.38 12.17
N SER A 743 17.87 14.69 12.30
CA SER A 743 19.01 15.39 11.69
C SER A 743 20.30 15.14 12.45
N LEU A 744 21.30 14.58 11.75
CA LEU A 744 22.63 14.25 12.27
C LEU A 744 23.72 14.94 11.43
N SER A 745 24.97 14.87 11.86
CA SER A 745 26.08 15.66 11.30
C SER A 745 26.38 15.36 9.82
N ASP A 746 26.06 14.15 9.35
CA ASP A 746 26.28 13.67 7.97
C ASP A 746 24.97 13.52 7.18
N GLY A 747 23.86 14.03 7.71
CA GLY A 747 22.53 13.97 7.06
C GLY A 747 21.46 13.34 7.95
N PRO A 748 20.28 13.05 7.39
CA PRO A 748 19.17 12.49 8.14
C PRO A 748 19.38 11.00 8.47
N LEU A 749 19.09 10.61 9.71
CA LEU A 749 18.82 9.23 10.10
C LEU A 749 17.32 8.96 9.96
N THR A 750 16.94 8.19 8.95
CA THR A 750 15.54 7.87 8.66
C THR A 750 15.02 6.70 9.49
N LEU A 751 13.71 6.66 9.72
CA LEU A 751 13.03 5.51 10.32
C LEU A 751 13.26 4.22 9.52
N GLN A 752 13.27 4.32 8.19
CA GLN A 752 13.59 3.23 7.26
C GLN A 752 14.95 2.62 7.58
N GLU A 753 15.96 3.43 7.87
CA GLU A 753 17.30 2.94 8.22
C GLU A 753 17.33 2.24 9.58
N LEU A 754 16.63 2.79 10.60
CA LEU A 754 16.49 2.15 11.91
C LEU A 754 15.82 0.77 11.80
N GLU A 755 14.71 0.69 11.05
CA GLU A 755 14.00 -0.56 10.79
C GLU A 755 14.88 -1.59 10.08
N THR A 756 15.60 -1.16 9.05
CA THR A 756 16.46 -2.05 8.25
C THR A 756 17.66 -2.56 9.06
N ARG A 757 18.19 -1.76 9.99
CA ARG A 757 19.35 -2.13 10.83
C ARG A 757 18.98 -2.79 12.15
N ALA A 758 17.70 -2.97 12.38
CA ALA A 758 17.18 -3.63 13.54
C ALA A 758 17.42 -2.98 14.92
N VAL A 759 17.79 -1.70 14.96
CA VAL A 759 18.28 -1.02 16.17
C VAL A 759 17.15 -0.60 17.10
N ALA A 760 17.25 -0.96 18.39
CA ALA A 760 16.31 -0.54 19.43
C ALA A 760 17.01 -0.42 20.81
N PRO A 761 17.15 0.78 21.39
CA PRO A 761 17.61 0.94 22.77
C PRO A 761 16.50 0.53 23.75
N HIS A 762 16.86 0.19 24.99
CA HIS A 762 15.89 -0.20 26.04
C HIS A 762 14.98 0.97 26.45
N ARG A 763 15.55 2.17 26.62
CA ARG A 763 14.82 3.43 26.84
C ARG A 763 15.34 4.51 25.91
N LEU A 764 14.44 5.32 25.37
CA LEU A 764 14.77 6.38 24.42
C LEU A 764 14.14 7.72 24.85
N VAL A 765 14.94 8.78 24.91
CA VAL A 765 14.48 10.16 25.06
C VAL A 765 14.80 10.90 23.77
N LEU A 766 13.76 11.29 23.04
CA LEU A 766 13.85 12.10 21.83
C LEU A 766 13.53 13.55 22.20
N ALA A 767 14.58 14.30 22.52
CA ALA A 767 14.53 15.76 22.69
C ALA A 767 14.61 16.44 21.32
N SER A 768 13.73 16.04 20.41
CA SER A 768 13.66 16.51 19.04
C SER A 768 12.26 16.98 18.66
N CYS A 769 12.18 18.04 17.86
CA CYS A 769 10.90 18.50 17.29
C CYS A 769 10.28 17.35 16.46
N GLU A 770 8.96 17.16 16.53
CA GLU A 770 8.17 16.18 15.72
C GLU A 770 8.42 14.68 15.89
N SER A 771 9.42 14.24 16.67
CA SER A 771 9.83 12.84 16.69
C SER A 771 8.86 11.85 17.37
N GLY A 772 7.91 12.34 18.16
CA GLY A 772 6.85 11.54 18.78
C GLY A 772 5.53 11.57 18.01
N ALA A 773 5.46 12.30 16.89
CA ALA A 773 4.26 12.37 16.07
C ALA A 773 4.18 11.12 15.18
N ASP A 774 3.12 10.35 15.39
CA ASP A 774 2.84 9.06 14.77
C ASP A 774 1.79 9.27 13.67
N VAL A 775 1.97 8.66 12.49
CA VAL A 775 1.02 8.82 11.36
C VAL A 775 0.06 7.65 11.32
N SER A 776 -1.24 7.96 11.28
CA SER A 776 -2.30 6.95 11.26
C SER A 776 -2.60 6.47 9.85
N TYR A 777 -2.70 5.16 9.70
CA TYR A 777 -3.13 4.45 8.50
C TYR A 777 -4.55 3.91 8.67
N ALA A 778 -5.15 3.49 7.55
CA ALA A 778 -6.44 2.80 7.57
C ALA A 778 -6.42 1.60 8.52
N GLY A 779 -7.44 1.51 9.38
CA GLY A 779 -7.54 0.46 10.40
C GLY A 779 -6.89 0.81 11.76
N ASP A 780 -6.67 2.10 12.05
CA ASP A 780 -6.04 2.58 13.29
C ASP A 780 -4.62 2.02 13.52
N GLU A 781 -3.92 1.69 12.42
CA GLU A 781 -2.50 1.36 12.47
C GLU A 781 -1.68 2.64 12.50
N VAL A 782 -0.51 2.56 13.10
CA VAL A 782 0.34 3.73 13.33
C VAL A 782 1.75 3.41 12.86
N LEU A 783 2.36 4.33 12.13
CA LEU A 783 3.79 4.27 11.79
C LEU A 783 4.46 5.60 12.16
N GLY A 784 5.57 5.48 12.88
CA GLY A 784 6.42 6.58 13.34
C GLY A 784 7.55 6.04 14.20
N PHE A 785 8.44 6.92 14.68
CA PHE A 785 9.62 6.50 15.44
C PHE A 785 9.26 5.74 16.72
N VAL A 786 8.28 6.24 17.47
CA VAL A 786 7.85 5.65 18.74
C VAL A 786 7.28 4.26 18.52
N SER A 787 6.32 4.12 17.61
CA SER A 787 5.66 2.85 17.32
C SER A 787 6.65 1.79 16.79
N ALA A 788 7.61 2.19 15.97
CA ALA A 788 8.69 1.32 15.46
C ALA A 788 9.62 0.81 16.57
N VAL A 789 10.22 1.69 17.38
CA VAL A 789 11.19 1.25 18.40
C VAL A 789 10.50 0.43 19.51
N LEU A 790 9.26 0.77 19.89
CA LEU A 790 8.46 -0.04 20.82
C LEU A 790 8.16 -1.44 20.24
N ALA A 791 7.82 -1.54 18.96
CA ALA A 791 7.60 -2.81 18.28
C ALA A 791 8.82 -3.73 18.37
N ARG A 792 10.01 -3.13 18.26
CA ARG A 792 11.33 -3.79 18.30
C ARG A 792 11.84 -4.10 19.72
N GLY A 793 11.12 -3.70 20.77
CA GLY A 793 11.43 -4.09 22.15
C GLY A 793 11.94 -2.96 23.04
N THR A 794 11.97 -1.71 22.57
CA THR A 794 12.15 -0.56 23.46
C THR A 794 11.05 -0.57 24.51
N ALA A 795 11.43 -0.51 25.79
CA ALA A 795 10.52 -0.62 26.92
C ALA A 795 9.82 0.71 27.25
N GLY A 796 10.39 1.84 26.81
CA GLY A 796 9.70 3.11 26.84
C GLY A 796 10.41 4.24 26.12
N VAL A 797 9.63 5.24 25.71
CA VAL A 797 10.09 6.40 24.95
C VAL A 797 9.54 7.69 25.57
N VAL A 798 10.32 8.77 25.58
CA VAL A 798 9.80 10.13 25.79
C VAL A 798 10.04 10.91 24.51
N ALA A 799 9.00 11.53 23.96
CA ALA A 799 9.10 12.30 22.72
C ALA A 799 8.07 13.44 22.70
N SER A 800 8.28 14.41 21.81
CA SER A 800 7.31 15.48 21.56
C SER A 800 6.21 15.01 20.61
N VAL A 801 4.94 15.21 20.96
CA VAL A 801 3.77 14.81 20.14
C VAL A 801 3.54 15.73 18.93
N THR A 802 4.24 16.86 18.85
CA THR A 802 4.09 17.86 17.77
C THR A 802 5.33 18.72 17.57
N ALA A 803 5.43 19.35 16.40
CA ALA A 803 6.39 20.41 16.11
C ALA A 803 5.97 21.71 16.78
N VAL A 804 6.79 22.18 17.72
CA VAL A 804 6.83 23.60 18.02
C VAL A 804 8.27 24.06 17.87
N PRO A 805 8.59 24.86 16.83
CA PRO A 805 9.96 25.28 16.53
C PRO A 805 10.62 26.02 17.70
N ASP A 806 11.95 25.85 17.80
CA ASP A 806 12.88 26.69 18.56
C ASP A 806 12.62 26.81 20.08
N VAL A 807 12.02 25.78 20.69
CA VAL A 807 11.84 25.72 22.13
C VAL A 807 12.96 24.90 22.77
N ALA A 808 13.83 25.55 23.54
CA ALA A 808 14.84 24.85 24.33
C ALA A 808 14.15 23.93 25.37
N ALA A 809 14.39 22.61 25.28
CA ALA A 809 13.83 21.61 26.20
C ALA A 809 14.79 21.23 27.34
N ALA A 810 16.00 21.80 27.36
CA ALA A 810 17.10 21.39 28.24
C ALA A 810 16.72 21.32 29.73
N ASP A 811 15.92 22.27 30.24
CA ASP A 811 15.50 22.24 31.65
C ASP A 811 14.54 21.10 31.95
N LEU A 812 13.56 20.86 31.06
CA LEU A 812 12.65 19.70 31.18
C LEU A 812 13.45 18.40 31.12
N MET A 813 14.41 18.30 30.20
CA MET A 813 15.20 17.08 30.01
C MET A 813 16.13 16.79 31.18
N VAL A 814 16.76 17.82 31.75
CA VAL A 814 17.59 17.66 32.96
C VAL A 814 16.74 17.19 34.14
N LEU A 815 15.60 17.83 34.40
CA LEU A 815 14.66 17.42 35.45
C LEU A 815 14.15 15.99 35.22
N LEU A 816 13.82 15.63 33.98
CA LEU A 816 13.42 14.27 33.60
C LEU A 816 14.51 13.25 33.97
N HIS A 817 15.75 13.50 33.55
CA HIS A 817 16.86 12.59 33.81
C HIS A 817 17.23 12.48 35.30
N GLU A 818 17.05 13.53 36.09
CA GLU A 818 17.18 13.46 37.56
C GLU A 818 16.18 12.47 38.16
N ARG A 819 14.91 12.50 37.71
CA ARG A 819 13.88 11.56 38.18
C ARG A 819 14.11 10.15 37.67
N LEU A 820 14.61 9.96 36.45
CA LEU A 820 15.00 8.65 35.94
C LEU A 820 16.13 8.02 36.77
N ARG A 821 17.12 8.81 37.20
CA ARG A 821 18.18 8.32 38.12
C ARG A 821 17.65 7.94 39.49
N ALA A 822 16.57 8.59 39.94
CA ALA A 822 15.85 8.22 41.16
C ALA A 822 14.99 6.96 41.02
N GLY A 823 15.07 6.24 39.88
CA GLY A 823 14.36 4.98 39.65
C GLY A 823 12.88 5.16 39.27
N ARG A 824 12.46 6.36 38.86
CA ARG A 824 11.10 6.59 38.35
C ARG A 824 10.96 6.01 36.94
N THR A 825 9.74 5.57 36.61
CA THR A 825 9.35 5.27 35.23
C THR A 825 9.35 6.53 34.38
N LEU A 826 9.40 6.42 33.05
CA LEU A 826 9.38 7.56 32.13
C LEU A 826 8.13 8.42 32.30
N ALA A 827 6.95 7.81 32.42
CA ALA A 827 5.70 8.54 32.63
C ALA A 827 5.71 9.36 33.93
N ARG A 828 6.23 8.78 35.01
CA ARG A 828 6.29 9.45 36.32
C ARG A 828 7.41 10.49 36.37
N ALA A 829 8.56 10.18 35.79
CA ALA A 829 9.67 11.11 35.64
C ALA A 829 9.25 12.35 34.83
N LEU A 830 8.54 12.16 33.71
CA LEU A 830 8.05 13.26 32.88
C LEU A 830 7.00 14.08 33.61
N PHE A 831 6.05 13.43 34.29
CA PHE A 831 5.06 14.13 35.11
C PHE A 831 5.73 15.01 36.18
N GLU A 832 6.64 14.44 36.97
CA GLU A 832 7.35 15.17 38.03
C GLU A 832 8.23 16.30 37.47
N ALA A 833 8.90 16.08 36.32
CA ALA A 833 9.71 17.10 35.65
C ALA A 833 8.85 18.27 35.14
N ARG A 834 7.68 17.98 34.57
CA ARG A 834 6.71 18.99 34.10
C ARG A 834 6.18 19.86 35.24
N GLN A 835 6.01 19.32 36.45
CA GLN A 835 5.60 20.13 37.62
C GLN A 835 6.68 21.12 38.07
N GLY A 836 7.95 20.86 37.73
CA GLY A 836 9.07 21.76 38.02
C GLY A 836 9.27 22.91 37.02
N LEU A 837 8.47 22.96 35.95
CA LEU A 837 8.57 24.01 34.92
C LEU A 837 7.79 25.27 35.31
N ASP A 838 8.39 26.44 35.04
CA ASP A 838 7.68 27.72 35.15
C ASP A 838 6.70 27.91 34.00
N ARG A 839 5.41 27.65 34.25
CA ARG A 839 4.34 27.77 33.25
C ARG A 839 4.03 29.21 32.83
N GLN A 840 4.62 30.23 33.47
CA GLN A 840 4.53 31.62 33.00
C GLN A 840 5.49 31.86 31.84
N ASN A 841 6.60 31.12 31.77
CA ASN A 841 7.48 31.16 30.62
C ASN A 841 6.81 30.47 29.41
N PRO A 842 6.68 31.14 28.24
CA PRO A 842 6.00 30.59 27.07
C PRO A 842 6.63 29.29 26.57
N ALA A 843 7.96 29.22 26.52
CA ALA A 843 8.71 28.05 26.06
C ALA A 843 8.51 26.86 27.01
N ALA A 844 8.58 27.12 28.32
CA ALA A 844 8.32 26.10 29.33
C ALA A 844 6.87 25.61 29.32
N TYR A 845 5.89 26.49 29.09
CA TYR A 845 4.49 26.09 28.93
C TYR A 845 4.26 25.20 27.69
N VAL A 846 4.91 25.53 26.58
CA VAL A 846 4.87 24.69 25.38
C VAL A 846 5.47 23.31 25.66
N ASN A 847 6.67 23.24 26.24
CA ASN A 847 7.30 21.98 26.64
C ASN A 847 6.44 21.18 27.63
N TRP A 848 5.79 21.87 28.57
CA TRP A 848 4.83 21.26 29.49
C TRP A 848 3.64 20.64 28.76
N CYS A 849 3.21 21.19 27.63
CA CYS A 849 2.12 20.65 26.83
C CYS A 849 2.55 19.47 25.95
N THR A 850 3.72 19.56 25.29
CA THR A 850 4.00 18.78 24.08
C THR A 850 4.77 17.49 24.30
N PHE A 851 5.43 17.29 25.44
CA PHE A 851 6.13 16.04 25.72
C PHE A 851 5.23 14.98 26.34
N THR A 852 5.37 13.75 25.86
CA THR A 852 4.62 12.58 26.30
C THR A 852 5.55 11.38 26.50
N ALA A 853 5.23 10.52 27.46
CA ALA A 853 5.89 9.25 27.68
C ALA A 853 5.09 8.10 27.05
N TYR A 854 5.79 7.09 26.56
CA TYR A 854 5.24 5.91 25.91
C TYR A 854 5.85 4.64 26.51
N GLY A 855 5.07 3.56 26.52
CA GLY A 855 5.51 2.27 27.09
C GLY A 855 5.50 2.24 28.62
N ALA A 856 5.98 1.14 29.20
CA ALA A 856 5.83 0.86 30.62
C ALA A 856 7.07 1.18 31.47
N ALA A 857 8.24 1.43 30.84
CA ALA A 857 9.52 1.63 31.50
C ALA A 857 9.66 2.94 32.27
#